data_AF-I9NMH5-F1
#
_entry.id   AF-I9NMH5-F1
#
_cell.length_a   1.000
_cell.length_b   1.000
_cell.length_c   1.000
_cell.angle_alpha   90.00
_cell.angle_beta   90.00
_cell.angle_gamma   90.00
#
_symmetry.space_group_name_H-M   'P 1'
#
loop_
_entity.id
_entity.type
_entity.pdbx_description
1 polymer ?
#
loop_
_entity_poly.entity_id
_entity_poly.type
_entity_poly.pdbx_seq_one_letter_code
_entity_poly.pdbx_strand_id
1 'polypeptide(L)'
;MRVVHINLFDKHGGAARISWTLMNYLTEMGHEATTFAHHTVSQDDRVIQIPFLQTAWQKKLLDQQGQEGLFDLYSAALLRVLNHPLFEQADLVHLHCINGNYFSFLLLPFLASKPLIWTLHDPLAFTANCLSTDVCNGWKNDWCAACPQDAENKSGLQREVVQLIKSLMYKVTNFTAVCPSAWLARQAKESILQEKDIRLIYNGVDIDTFHPGNKEELRLKLGLPINKKIILFAAHGGLNHSYKGGNYLCEALLELHKQYPDIILLTIGSYSVSVLDDFPILHIDIPFIDNQQHLAEYYAAVDLYVSPTLSEVFGLTICEAMASGTPVVAFAVGGIPELVVHKENGYLVERGNIGELIHGMSYFLGDEEIRQRAGKAARLRVEEKFSDKRMVEEYISLYEEILKKSEPITGDNKDWNPYNEEIVQLIECCKIKGWSFVWKAFHHKYSNFKVEQSREKLQFVDQFCNHCLKRINPISESHVLWDVIAQWQSYRPIPENGNDLRPKEMEALYDFIKTLRECLTAYFSKVPEGTSIQLKEDQQQRLYMLWQQVFLNDFLSLPVQEKNSLTLMDSAGFKEFLLVSMYRPMDAEQFNIDIVQLWQEEAIPEYYKVLITFWLLHVPYYNLEGRHRDKILKYASDLFSMHIPTSTFIPLVNECTKVLWRISYIGGNNLPALAGFGDFIAAHMEQYVSRNKKVNAGFKKTSKKKKLRIGYISRLFYEQAVSYYMVNRVIHHNKDNFEVYTFALGKAYDEMTSIFEKHSSRFKHFKDIDAIEDVYRVIQNIIDSKLDLLIYTDIGMDPLTYMLAGLRLVPIQCVLVGHGTTTGLPTIDYYISGDFEPPDASSHYREKLIRLPNLGAAQFPPPFADSIPVTRKDWKIPEEAVVFVSCANGIKHGPARDTLLVEILKRIPNACILLKPCHSTNLDNQLGERIRQAAKNAGVENRLFIVPPLGRIDALLAIADIQLDTYPYGGWTTSLEALYMGLPMVTQEGDMARSRWGSHMLRALGIQEGIATNEEEYVEWAVRLAFNKELREQIKKKITGQVREVLFNGSAAQPHYESALLKIFEER
;
A
#
# COMPACT_ATOMS: atom_id res chain seq x y z
N MET A 1 11.58 4.13 -34.64
CA MET A 1 10.79 4.26 -33.39
C MET A 1 10.75 2.91 -32.71
N ARG A 2 10.57 2.90 -31.39
CA ARG A 2 10.34 1.71 -30.54
C ARG A 2 8.93 1.76 -29.99
N VAL A 3 8.03 0.96 -30.57
CA VAL A 3 6.59 0.96 -30.27
C VAL A 3 6.24 -0.28 -29.45
N VAL A 4 5.73 -0.07 -28.24
CA VAL A 4 5.21 -1.13 -27.37
C VAL A 4 3.70 -1.19 -27.50
N HIS A 5 3.19 -2.24 -28.15
CA HIS A 5 1.78 -2.56 -28.19
C HIS A 5 1.37 -3.34 -26.92
N ILE A 6 0.18 -3.07 -26.39
CA ILE A 6 -0.40 -3.79 -25.23
C ILE A 6 -1.82 -4.24 -25.58
N ASN A 7 -2.09 -5.55 -25.47
CA ASN A 7 -3.31 -6.17 -26.00
C ASN A 7 -3.74 -7.42 -25.21
N LEU A 8 -5.02 -7.81 -25.28
CA LEU A 8 -5.53 -9.04 -24.68
C LEU A 8 -4.99 -10.28 -25.41
N PHE A 9 -4.99 -10.25 -26.74
CA PHE A 9 -4.46 -11.32 -27.61
C PHE A 9 -3.35 -10.80 -28.51
N ASP A 10 -2.40 -11.67 -28.86
CA ASP A 10 -1.33 -11.36 -29.82
C ASP A 10 -1.82 -11.32 -31.26
N LYS A 11 -2.66 -12.28 -31.68
CA LYS A 11 -3.06 -12.46 -33.08
C LYS A 11 -4.53 -12.80 -33.33
N HIS A 12 -5.25 -13.35 -32.33
CA HIS A 12 -6.65 -13.80 -32.51
C HIS A 12 -7.67 -12.71 -32.18
N GLY A 13 -8.71 -12.58 -33.02
CA GLY A 13 -9.73 -11.54 -32.90
C GLY A 13 -9.36 -10.22 -33.61
N GLY A 14 -10.36 -9.35 -33.80
CA GLY A 14 -10.21 -8.14 -34.62
C GLY A 14 -9.12 -7.18 -34.13
N ALA A 15 -9.19 -6.79 -32.86
CA ALA A 15 -8.23 -5.86 -32.24
C ALA A 15 -6.78 -6.39 -32.24
N ALA A 16 -6.61 -7.71 -32.13
CA ALA A 16 -5.31 -8.37 -32.23
C ALA A 16 -4.79 -8.37 -33.67
N ARG A 17 -5.63 -8.66 -34.67
CA ARG A 17 -5.25 -8.57 -36.08
C ARG A 17 -4.80 -7.16 -36.48
N ILE A 18 -5.48 -6.10 -36.01
CA ILE A 18 -5.03 -4.71 -36.23
C ILE A 18 -3.66 -4.45 -35.58
N SER A 19 -3.45 -4.89 -34.34
CA SER A 19 -2.15 -4.78 -33.64
C SER A 19 -1.04 -5.57 -34.36
N TRP A 20 -1.36 -6.77 -34.84
CA TRP A 20 -0.44 -7.66 -35.56
C TRP A 20 -0.05 -7.09 -36.92
N THR A 21 -1.00 -6.53 -37.68
CA THR A 21 -0.74 -5.80 -38.92
C THR A 21 0.21 -4.63 -38.66
N LEU A 22 -0.10 -3.77 -37.69
CA LEU A 22 0.77 -2.63 -37.33
C LEU A 22 2.17 -3.09 -36.94
N MET A 23 2.31 -4.11 -36.08
CA MET A 23 3.62 -4.64 -35.66
C MET A 23 4.47 -5.12 -36.85
N ASN A 24 3.87 -5.78 -37.84
CA ASN A 24 4.62 -6.26 -39.01
C ASN A 24 5.00 -5.15 -39.98
N TYR A 25 4.06 -4.29 -40.39
CA TYR A 25 4.39 -3.15 -41.26
C TYR A 25 5.44 -2.22 -40.63
N LEU A 26 5.38 -1.97 -39.30
CA LEU A 26 6.42 -1.23 -38.58
C LEU A 26 7.78 -1.93 -38.68
N THR A 27 7.82 -3.25 -38.52
CA THR A 27 9.06 -4.04 -38.63
C THR A 27 9.63 -4.00 -40.06
N GLU A 28 8.78 -4.14 -41.07
CA GLU A 28 9.14 -4.08 -42.50
C GLU A 28 9.67 -2.69 -42.90
N MET A 29 9.14 -1.62 -42.28
CA MET A 29 9.63 -0.25 -42.42
C MET A 29 10.85 0.08 -41.55
N GLY A 30 11.46 -0.90 -40.89
CA GLY A 30 12.68 -0.71 -40.10
C GLY A 30 12.46 0.01 -38.77
N HIS A 31 11.33 -0.25 -38.11
CA HIS A 31 11.06 0.17 -36.74
C HIS A 31 11.00 -1.04 -35.80
N GLU A 32 11.31 -0.82 -34.53
CA GLU A 32 11.18 -1.84 -33.49
C GLU A 32 9.74 -1.82 -32.97
N ALA A 33 9.04 -2.94 -33.11
CA ALA A 33 7.68 -3.12 -32.61
C ALA A 33 7.57 -4.42 -31.81
N THR A 34 7.01 -4.33 -30.61
CA THR A 34 6.88 -5.42 -29.64
C THR A 34 5.46 -5.44 -29.08
N THR A 35 4.84 -6.62 -28.96
CA THR A 35 3.49 -6.76 -28.41
C THR A 35 3.53 -7.48 -27.07
N PHE A 36 3.11 -6.80 -26.00
CA PHE A 36 2.75 -7.45 -24.75
C PHE A 36 1.30 -7.93 -24.84
N ALA A 37 1.10 -9.26 -24.86
CA ALA A 37 -0.20 -9.89 -24.98
C ALA A 37 -0.52 -10.76 -23.76
N HIS A 38 -1.74 -10.70 -23.22
CA HIS A 38 -2.12 -11.57 -22.10
C HIS A 38 -2.26 -13.02 -22.53
N HIS A 39 -2.97 -13.25 -23.64
CA HIS A 39 -3.07 -14.53 -24.32
C HIS A 39 -2.16 -14.53 -25.55
N THR A 40 -1.15 -15.41 -25.51
CA THR A 40 -0.18 -15.62 -26.59
C THR A 40 -0.42 -16.97 -27.24
N VAL A 41 -0.53 -17.01 -28.56
CA VAL A 41 -0.75 -18.24 -29.35
C VAL A 41 0.25 -18.35 -30.50
N SER A 42 0.83 -17.24 -30.94
CA SER A 42 2.02 -17.22 -31.80
C SER A 42 3.28 -17.70 -31.05
N GLN A 43 4.35 -17.93 -31.81
CA GLN A 43 5.70 -18.25 -31.31
C GLN A 43 6.70 -17.23 -31.89
N ASP A 44 6.33 -15.96 -31.88
CA ASP A 44 7.11 -14.85 -32.44
C ASP A 44 7.86 -14.14 -31.30
N ASP A 45 9.18 -14.01 -31.41
CA ASP A 45 10.03 -13.45 -30.35
C ASP A 45 9.71 -11.97 -30.02
N ARG A 46 8.94 -11.27 -30.87
CA ARG A 46 8.41 -9.91 -30.61
C ARG A 46 7.17 -9.91 -29.71
N VAL A 47 6.66 -11.07 -29.31
CA VAL A 47 5.46 -11.22 -28.47
C VAL A 47 5.85 -11.65 -27.06
N ILE A 48 5.44 -10.85 -26.06
CA ILE A 48 5.78 -11.05 -24.66
C ILE A 48 4.50 -11.32 -23.87
N GLN A 49 4.45 -12.46 -23.16
CA GLN A 49 3.27 -12.82 -22.39
C GLN A 49 3.14 -11.93 -21.14
N ILE A 50 2.04 -11.16 -21.05
CA ILE A 50 1.59 -10.55 -19.80
C ILE A 50 1.07 -11.70 -18.93
N PRO A 51 1.70 -12.01 -17.78
CA PRO A 51 1.48 -13.27 -17.10
C PRO A 51 0.09 -13.38 -16.49
N PHE A 52 -0.52 -14.55 -16.63
CA PHE A 52 -1.65 -14.94 -15.79
C PHE A 52 -1.28 -14.87 -14.31
N LEU A 53 -2.19 -14.35 -13.50
CA LEU A 53 -2.02 -14.24 -12.07
C LEU A 53 -1.87 -15.64 -11.45
N GLN A 54 -0.75 -15.86 -10.77
CA GLN A 54 -0.27 -17.21 -10.43
C GLN A 54 -0.85 -17.73 -9.12
N THR A 55 -1.35 -16.85 -8.24
CA THR A 55 -1.93 -17.26 -6.95
C THR A 55 -3.45 -17.36 -7.01
N ALA A 56 -4.02 -18.30 -6.26
CA ALA A 56 -5.47 -18.48 -6.18
C ALA A 56 -6.19 -17.23 -5.62
N TRP A 57 -5.55 -16.48 -4.72
CA TRP A 57 -6.13 -15.25 -4.16
C TRP A 57 -6.22 -14.12 -5.18
N GLN A 58 -5.26 -13.99 -6.10
CA GLN A 58 -5.29 -12.96 -7.15
C GLN A 58 -6.42 -13.19 -8.15
N LYS A 59 -6.64 -14.45 -8.57
CA LYS A 59 -7.76 -14.80 -9.46
C LYS A 59 -9.10 -14.53 -8.79
N LYS A 60 -9.30 -15.09 -7.59
CA LYS A 60 -10.50 -14.89 -6.78
C LYS A 60 -10.82 -13.40 -6.55
N LEU A 61 -9.81 -12.57 -6.31
CA LEU A 61 -9.97 -11.12 -6.13
C LEU A 61 -10.54 -10.42 -7.38
N LEU A 62 -10.11 -10.82 -8.59
CA LEU A 62 -10.69 -10.31 -9.84
C LEU A 62 -12.07 -10.91 -10.14
N ASP A 63 -12.28 -12.19 -9.86
CA ASP A 63 -13.58 -12.84 -10.02
C ASP A 63 -14.65 -12.14 -9.16
N GLN A 64 -14.30 -11.75 -7.93
CA GLN A 64 -15.14 -10.96 -7.04
C GLN A 64 -15.35 -9.52 -7.57
N GLN A 65 -14.32 -8.88 -8.11
CA GLN A 65 -14.44 -7.53 -8.70
C GLN A 65 -15.34 -7.50 -9.94
N GLY A 66 -15.29 -8.53 -10.79
CA GLY A 66 -16.21 -8.68 -11.92
C GLY A 66 -17.67 -8.85 -11.47
N GLN A 67 -17.90 -9.55 -10.36
CA GLN A 67 -19.24 -9.69 -9.73
C GLN A 67 -19.71 -8.40 -9.05
N GLU A 68 -18.78 -7.64 -8.46
CA GLU A 68 -19.03 -6.32 -7.85
C GLU A 68 -19.15 -5.18 -8.88
N GLY A 69 -18.98 -5.43 -10.18
CA GLY A 69 -19.01 -4.39 -11.22
C GLY A 69 -17.77 -3.48 -11.24
N LEU A 70 -16.69 -3.85 -10.54
CA LEU A 70 -15.43 -3.13 -10.39
C LEU A 70 -14.38 -3.62 -11.40
N PHE A 71 -14.79 -3.72 -12.66
CA PHE A 71 -14.09 -4.45 -13.72
C PHE A 71 -12.61 -4.07 -13.89
N ASP A 72 -11.76 -5.10 -13.94
CA ASP A 72 -10.30 -5.11 -14.09
C ASP A 72 -9.49 -4.24 -13.10
N LEU A 73 -10.16 -3.59 -12.14
CA LEU A 73 -9.68 -2.44 -11.39
C LEU A 73 -8.40 -2.68 -10.58
N TYR A 74 -8.21 -3.86 -9.99
CA TYR A 74 -7.02 -4.19 -9.21
C TYR A 74 -6.12 -5.23 -9.91
N SER A 75 -6.20 -5.36 -11.25
CA SER A 75 -5.35 -6.31 -11.96
C SER A 75 -3.88 -5.90 -11.94
N ALA A 76 -3.09 -6.63 -11.15
CA ALA A 76 -1.66 -6.43 -10.98
C ALA A 76 -0.80 -7.02 -12.12
N ALA A 77 -1.40 -7.68 -13.13
CA ALA A 77 -0.67 -8.32 -14.22
C ALA A 77 0.17 -7.31 -15.03
N LEU A 78 -0.40 -6.12 -15.27
CA LEU A 78 0.23 -5.00 -15.97
C LEU A 78 1.47 -4.43 -15.24
N LEU A 79 1.64 -4.65 -13.92
CA LEU A 79 2.87 -4.30 -13.21
C LEU A 79 4.11 -5.02 -13.78
N ARG A 80 3.94 -6.19 -14.41
CA ARG A 80 5.05 -6.87 -15.10
C ARG A 80 5.45 -6.17 -16.40
N VAL A 81 4.54 -5.44 -17.04
CA VAL A 81 4.85 -4.61 -18.23
C VAL A 81 5.57 -3.33 -17.78
N LEU A 82 5.05 -2.64 -16.76
CA LEU A 82 5.66 -1.41 -16.22
C LEU A 82 7.09 -1.64 -15.69
N ASN A 83 7.40 -2.83 -15.18
CA ASN A 83 8.73 -3.23 -14.73
C ASN A 83 9.58 -3.93 -15.82
N HIS A 84 9.14 -3.93 -17.09
CA HIS A 84 9.88 -4.62 -18.17
C HIS A 84 10.87 -3.68 -18.88
N PRO A 85 12.12 -4.10 -19.15
CA PRO A 85 13.11 -3.25 -19.85
C PRO A 85 12.65 -2.72 -21.21
N LEU A 86 11.80 -3.46 -21.93
CA LEU A 86 11.26 -3.01 -23.22
C LEU A 86 10.14 -1.94 -23.10
N PHE A 87 9.46 -1.85 -21.95
CA PHE A 87 8.59 -0.71 -21.65
C PHE A 87 9.43 0.52 -21.27
N GLU A 88 10.46 0.35 -20.46
CA GLU A 88 11.44 1.41 -20.13
C GLU A 88 12.11 1.97 -21.40
N GLN A 89 12.45 1.10 -22.36
CA GLN A 89 13.06 1.46 -23.64
C GLN A 89 12.07 1.95 -24.70
N ALA A 90 10.76 1.88 -24.47
CA ALA A 90 9.77 2.32 -25.47
C ALA A 90 9.90 3.83 -25.76
N ASP A 91 9.79 4.21 -27.04
CA ASP A 91 9.59 5.60 -27.43
C ASP A 91 8.11 5.96 -27.32
N LEU A 92 7.22 5.01 -27.62
CA LEU A 92 5.76 5.17 -27.63
C LEU A 92 5.07 3.88 -27.16
N VAL A 93 3.94 4.01 -26.47
CA VAL A 93 3.09 2.90 -26.02
C VAL A 93 1.73 2.99 -26.70
N HIS A 94 1.23 1.86 -27.23
CA HIS A 94 -0.04 1.77 -27.96
C HIS A 94 -0.93 0.68 -27.37
N LEU A 95 -2.03 1.09 -26.73
CA LEU A 95 -3.05 0.19 -26.18
C LEU A 95 -4.06 -0.22 -27.26
N HIS A 96 -4.47 -1.49 -27.24
CA HIS A 96 -5.50 -2.05 -28.12
C HIS A 96 -6.69 -2.58 -27.28
N CYS A 97 -6.93 -3.88 -27.28
CA CYS A 97 -7.98 -4.52 -26.51
C CYS A 97 -7.51 -4.71 -25.06
N ILE A 98 -7.96 -3.86 -24.13
CA ILE A 98 -7.52 -3.90 -22.72
C ILE A 98 -8.48 -4.65 -21.78
N ASN A 99 -9.60 -5.13 -22.29
CA ASN A 99 -10.54 -5.95 -21.54
C ASN A 99 -9.93 -7.32 -21.20
N GLY A 100 -10.59 -8.08 -20.31
CA GLY A 100 -10.18 -9.46 -19.99
C GLY A 100 -9.24 -9.56 -18.79
N ASN A 101 -9.56 -8.86 -17.69
CA ASN A 101 -9.04 -9.13 -16.35
C ASN A 101 -7.53 -8.87 -16.14
N TYR A 102 -6.82 -8.27 -17.11
CA TYR A 102 -5.35 -8.06 -17.03
C TYR A 102 -4.93 -6.58 -16.86
N PHE A 103 -5.83 -5.62 -17.08
CA PHE A 103 -5.51 -4.19 -17.18
C PHE A 103 -6.19 -3.36 -16.09
N SER A 104 -5.42 -2.83 -15.13
CA SER A 104 -5.95 -1.88 -14.15
C SER A 104 -5.94 -0.44 -14.69
N PHE A 105 -7.10 0.22 -14.64
CA PHE A 105 -7.21 1.67 -14.92
C PHE A 105 -6.38 2.54 -13.98
N LEU A 106 -6.10 2.07 -12.75
CA LEU A 106 -5.22 2.77 -11.80
C LEU A 106 -3.75 2.75 -12.23
N LEU A 107 -3.38 1.87 -13.17
CA LEU A 107 -2.03 1.76 -13.73
C LEU A 107 -1.86 2.52 -15.06
N LEU A 108 -2.95 3.05 -15.64
CA LEU A 108 -2.93 3.89 -16.84
C LEU A 108 -2.01 5.14 -16.72
N PRO A 109 -1.97 5.87 -15.58
CA PRO A 109 -1.05 7.01 -15.44
C PRO A 109 0.43 6.61 -15.56
N PHE A 110 0.77 5.40 -15.12
CA PHE A 110 2.13 4.88 -15.16
C PHE A 110 2.52 4.46 -16.59
N LEU A 111 1.56 3.96 -17.38
CA LEU A 111 1.76 3.77 -18.82
C LEU A 111 2.00 5.10 -19.54
N ALA A 112 1.29 6.17 -19.14
CA ALA A 112 1.48 7.53 -19.65
C ALA A 112 2.72 8.27 -19.12
N SER A 113 3.63 7.57 -18.41
CA SER A 113 5.03 8.02 -18.30
C SER A 113 5.76 7.99 -19.65
N LYS A 114 5.18 7.28 -20.64
CA LYS A 114 5.54 7.31 -22.06
C LYS A 114 4.44 8.00 -22.87
N PRO A 115 4.77 8.54 -24.07
CA PRO A 115 3.77 8.97 -25.04
C PRO A 115 2.77 7.83 -25.32
N LEU A 116 1.48 8.06 -25.04
CA LEU A 116 0.47 7.01 -24.98
C LEU A 116 -0.63 7.22 -26.03
N ILE A 117 -0.88 6.16 -26.81
CA ILE A 117 -1.99 6.04 -27.75
C ILE A 117 -2.88 4.89 -27.30
N TRP A 118 -4.19 5.01 -27.52
CA TRP A 118 -5.13 3.91 -27.33
C TRP A 118 -6.12 3.84 -28.50
N THR A 119 -6.05 2.76 -29.28
CA THR A 119 -7.08 2.45 -30.27
C THR A 119 -8.28 1.80 -29.60
N LEU A 120 -9.43 2.48 -29.67
CA LEU A 120 -10.68 2.07 -29.08
C LEU A 120 -11.39 1.08 -30.00
N HIS A 121 -11.08 -0.21 -29.85
CA HIS A 121 -11.76 -1.28 -30.60
C HIS A 121 -13.22 -1.49 -30.16
N ASP A 122 -13.59 -0.96 -28.99
CA ASP A 122 -14.93 -0.96 -28.44
C ASP A 122 -15.19 0.22 -27.47
N PRO A 123 -16.44 0.48 -27.03
CA PRO A 123 -16.79 1.59 -26.14
C PRO A 123 -16.31 1.49 -24.68
N LEU A 124 -15.65 0.41 -24.24
CA LEU A 124 -15.26 0.21 -22.83
C LEU A 124 -14.35 1.30 -22.28
N ALA A 125 -13.64 2.03 -23.13
CA ALA A 125 -12.87 3.19 -22.73
C ALA A 125 -13.75 4.31 -22.13
N PHE A 126 -15.01 4.44 -22.53
CA PHE A 126 -15.90 5.49 -22.04
C PHE A 126 -17.23 4.99 -21.45
N THR A 127 -17.54 3.70 -21.53
CA THR A 127 -18.58 3.07 -20.71
C THR A 127 -17.98 2.44 -19.44
N ALA A 128 -18.81 1.98 -18.49
CA ALA A 128 -18.31 1.23 -17.34
C ALA A 128 -17.61 -0.08 -17.77
N ASN A 129 -18.32 -0.95 -18.51
CA ASN A 129 -17.78 -2.22 -19.05
C ASN A 129 -18.53 -2.69 -20.32
N CYS A 130 -19.31 -1.83 -20.97
CA CYS A 130 -20.14 -2.21 -22.10
C CYS A 130 -19.34 -2.12 -23.40
N LEU A 131 -19.12 -3.26 -24.06
CA LEU A 131 -18.55 -3.36 -25.42
C LEU A 131 -19.55 -2.90 -26.53
N SER A 132 -20.63 -2.22 -26.14
CA SER A 132 -21.73 -1.77 -27.00
C SER A 132 -22.46 -0.59 -26.36
N THR A 133 -23.00 0.30 -27.18
CA THR A 133 -23.82 1.45 -26.78
C THR A 133 -25.13 1.56 -27.57
N ASP A 134 -25.39 0.68 -28.55
CA ASP A 134 -26.53 0.81 -29.47
C ASP A 134 -27.93 0.76 -28.81
N VAL A 135 -28.04 0.38 -27.53
CA VAL A 135 -29.29 0.47 -26.72
C VAL A 135 -29.24 1.49 -25.58
N CYS A 136 -28.08 2.12 -25.32
CA CYS A 136 -27.84 2.82 -24.06
C CYS A 136 -26.98 4.07 -24.26
N ASN A 137 -27.55 5.22 -23.89
CA ASN A 137 -26.86 6.52 -23.84
C ASN A 137 -26.52 6.95 -22.40
N GLY A 138 -26.55 6.03 -21.43
CA GLY A 138 -26.26 6.33 -20.02
C GLY A 138 -24.85 6.91 -19.81
N TRP A 139 -23.85 6.39 -20.53
CA TRP A 139 -22.47 6.92 -20.57
C TRP A 139 -22.37 8.43 -20.93
N LYS A 140 -23.41 9.00 -21.56
CA LYS A 140 -23.52 10.44 -21.88
C LYS A 140 -24.37 11.21 -20.87
N ASN A 141 -25.44 10.61 -20.37
CA ASN A 141 -26.50 11.30 -19.62
C ASN A 141 -26.49 11.05 -18.10
N ASP A 142 -26.07 9.87 -17.67
CA ASP A 142 -26.12 9.39 -16.27
C ASP A 142 -24.82 8.74 -15.79
N TRP A 143 -23.73 8.82 -16.58
CA TRP A 143 -22.44 8.22 -16.24
C TRP A 143 -22.48 6.69 -16.04
N CYS A 144 -23.34 6.00 -16.80
CA CYS A 144 -23.64 4.56 -16.66
C CYS A 144 -24.23 4.15 -15.30
N ALA A 145 -24.71 5.08 -14.48
CA ALA A 145 -25.33 4.78 -13.18
C ALA A 145 -26.53 3.82 -13.32
N ALA A 146 -27.36 4.02 -14.35
CA ALA A 146 -28.55 3.22 -14.61
C ALA A 146 -28.37 2.34 -15.86
N CYS A 147 -27.56 1.28 -15.75
CA CYS A 147 -27.31 0.37 -16.88
C CYS A 147 -28.48 -0.60 -17.14
N PRO A 148 -29.09 -0.62 -18.35
CA PRO A 148 -30.17 -1.57 -18.67
C PRO A 148 -29.74 -3.04 -18.72
N GLN A 149 -28.44 -3.33 -18.83
CA GLN A 149 -27.89 -4.69 -18.77
C GLN A 149 -27.81 -5.23 -17.32
N ASP A 150 -27.96 -4.35 -16.32
CA ASP A 150 -27.85 -4.67 -14.90
C ASP A 150 -29.24 -4.73 -14.24
N ALA A 151 -30.30 -5.03 -15.01
CA ALA A 151 -31.69 -5.01 -14.53
C ALA A 151 -31.98 -5.94 -13.31
N GLU A 152 -31.11 -6.90 -13.04
CA GLU A 152 -31.16 -7.77 -11.86
C GLU A 152 -30.20 -7.34 -10.72
N ASN A 153 -29.23 -6.46 -10.99
CA ASN A 153 -28.15 -6.08 -10.07
C ASN A 153 -28.35 -4.64 -9.56
N LYS A 154 -28.95 -4.52 -8.37
CA LYS A 154 -29.84 -3.38 -8.01
C LYS A 154 -29.22 -2.00 -7.77
N SER A 155 -27.90 -1.85 -7.66
CA SER A 155 -27.30 -0.73 -6.91
C SER A 155 -26.52 0.34 -7.71
N GLY A 156 -26.14 0.10 -8.97
CA GLY A 156 -25.68 1.14 -9.92
C GLY A 156 -24.32 1.82 -9.68
N LEU A 157 -24.03 2.35 -8.48
CA LEU A 157 -22.85 3.18 -8.14
C LEU A 157 -21.51 2.44 -8.38
N GLN A 158 -21.46 1.12 -8.62
CA GLN A 158 -20.21 0.44 -9.03
C GLN A 158 -19.82 0.76 -10.47
N ARG A 159 -20.81 0.98 -11.34
CA ARG A 159 -20.57 1.58 -12.65
C ARG A 159 -20.14 3.04 -12.50
N GLU A 160 -20.69 3.76 -11.52
CA GLU A 160 -20.17 5.07 -11.13
C GLU A 160 -18.75 5.00 -10.53
N VAL A 161 -18.32 3.93 -9.83
CA VAL A 161 -16.90 3.72 -9.47
C VAL A 161 -16.07 3.69 -10.73
N VAL A 162 -16.40 2.79 -11.65
CA VAL A 162 -15.56 2.57 -12.83
C VAL A 162 -15.55 3.80 -13.74
N GLN A 163 -16.65 4.55 -13.81
CA GLN A 163 -16.74 5.81 -14.57
C GLN A 163 -16.08 7.00 -13.87
N LEU A 164 -16.19 7.11 -12.54
CA LEU A 164 -15.45 8.08 -11.73
C LEU A 164 -13.95 7.78 -11.88
N ILE A 165 -13.49 6.57 -11.54
CA ILE A 165 -12.08 6.14 -11.67
C ILE A 165 -11.55 6.34 -13.09
N LYS A 166 -12.31 6.01 -14.14
CA LYS A 166 -11.92 6.33 -15.52
C LYS A 166 -11.78 7.83 -15.72
N SER A 167 -12.79 8.63 -15.37
CA SER A 167 -12.78 10.10 -15.47
C SER A 167 -11.56 10.76 -14.78
N LEU A 168 -11.23 10.38 -13.55
CA LEU A 168 -10.04 10.89 -12.86
C LEU A 168 -8.73 10.33 -13.39
N MET A 169 -8.60 9.02 -13.64
CA MET A 169 -7.38 8.50 -14.25
C MET A 169 -7.14 9.15 -15.62
N TYR A 170 -8.20 9.44 -16.39
CA TYR A 170 -8.09 10.21 -17.63
C TYR A 170 -7.72 11.68 -17.38
N LYS A 171 -8.20 12.34 -16.33
CA LYS A 171 -7.71 13.69 -15.97
C LYS A 171 -6.20 13.70 -15.71
N VAL A 172 -5.68 12.73 -14.96
CA VAL A 172 -4.24 12.66 -14.64
C VAL A 172 -3.37 12.20 -15.82
N THR A 173 -3.95 11.46 -16.77
CA THR A 173 -3.24 10.76 -17.86
C THR A 173 -3.34 11.52 -19.17
N ASN A 174 -2.21 11.93 -19.75
CA ASN A 174 -2.17 12.41 -21.13
C ASN A 174 -2.11 11.21 -22.11
N PHE A 175 -3.08 11.10 -23.01
CA PHE A 175 -3.09 10.09 -24.08
C PHE A 175 -3.97 10.54 -25.26
N THR A 176 -3.70 9.99 -26.44
CA THR A 176 -4.55 10.17 -27.63
C THR A 176 -5.42 8.93 -27.84
N ALA A 177 -6.72 9.15 -28.03
CA ALA A 177 -7.66 8.08 -28.36
C ALA A 177 -7.86 8.01 -29.89
N VAL A 178 -7.86 6.80 -30.44
CA VAL A 178 -8.10 6.55 -31.87
C VAL A 178 -9.34 5.70 -32.03
N CYS A 179 -10.30 6.16 -32.82
CA CYS A 179 -11.55 5.46 -33.08
C CYS A 179 -11.56 4.87 -34.51
N PRO A 180 -11.93 3.59 -34.69
CA PRO A 180 -11.98 2.93 -35.99
C PRO A 180 -13.24 3.23 -36.81
N SER A 181 -14.18 4.02 -36.30
CA SER A 181 -15.37 4.50 -37.01
C SER A 181 -15.76 5.90 -36.56
N ALA A 182 -16.41 6.69 -37.43
CA ALA A 182 -16.88 8.02 -37.07
C ALA A 182 -18.01 7.96 -36.04
N TRP A 183 -18.79 6.87 -35.99
CA TRP A 183 -19.74 6.57 -34.93
C TRP A 183 -19.08 6.54 -33.55
N LEU A 184 -18.01 5.74 -33.40
CA LEU A 184 -17.30 5.70 -32.12
C LEU A 184 -16.58 7.03 -31.83
N ALA A 185 -16.04 7.69 -32.86
CA ALA A 185 -15.41 9.02 -32.71
C ALA A 185 -16.40 10.11 -32.27
N ARG A 186 -17.67 10.03 -32.69
CA ARG A 186 -18.75 10.90 -32.17
C ARG A 186 -19.03 10.59 -30.71
N GLN A 187 -19.23 9.31 -30.36
CA GLN A 187 -19.53 8.94 -28.96
C GLN A 187 -18.39 9.29 -28.00
N ALA A 188 -17.13 9.02 -28.36
CA ALA A 188 -15.98 9.38 -27.54
C ALA A 188 -15.96 10.90 -27.24
N LYS A 189 -16.29 11.74 -28.23
CA LYS A 189 -16.39 13.22 -28.08
C LYS A 189 -17.60 13.70 -27.28
N GLU A 190 -18.56 12.82 -27.01
CA GLU A 190 -19.75 13.07 -26.19
C GLU A 190 -19.68 12.40 -24.80
N SER A 191 -18.50 11.90 -24.40
CA SER A 191 -18.31 11.04 -23.23
C SER A 191 -17.25 11.57 -22.26
N ILE A 192 -16.88 10.78 -21.25
CA ILE A 192 -15.73 11.07 -20.35
C ILE A 192 -14.37 11.22 -21.07
N LEU A 193 -14.28 10.94 -22.38
CA LEU A 193 -13.10 11.20 -23.22
C LEU A 193 -13.14 12.56 -23.94
N GLN A 194 -14.18 13.39 -23.79
CA GLN A 194 -14.33 14.66 -24.51
C GLN A 194 -13.14 15.65 -24.38
N GLU A 195 -12.34 15.52 -23.32
CA GLU A 195 -11.14 16.34 -23.04
C GLU A 195 -9.85 15.75 -23.63
N LYS A 196 -9.92 14.67 -24.43
CA LYS A 196 -8.77 14.00 -25.07
C LYS A 196 -8.66 14.32 -26.55
N ASP A 197 -7.45 14.19 -27.08
CA ASP A 197 -7.23 14.20 -28.53
C ASP A 197 -7.86 12.92 -29.12
N ILE A 198 -8.97 13.08 -29.87
CA ILE A 198 -9.76 11.97 -30.43
C ILE A 198 -9.63 11.99 -31.96
N ARG A 199 -8.91 10.99 -32.48
CA ARG A 199 -8.66 10.78 -33.91
C ARG A 199 -9.60 9.73 -34.48
N LEU A 200 -9.87 9.85 -35.78
CA LEU A 200 -10.54 8.85 -36.60
C LEU A 200 -9.49 8.27 -37.55
N ILE A 201 -9.18 6.99 -37.37
CA ILE A 201 -8.34 6.19 -38.29
C ILE A 201 -9.12 4.91 -38.50
N TYR A 202 -9.78 4.79 -39.66
CA TYR A 202 -10.60 3.61 -39.96
C TYR A 202 -9.75 2.34 -39.92
N ASN A 203 -10.30 1.26 -39.34
CA ASN A 203 -9.68 -0.06 -39.40
C ASN A 203 -9.55 -0.51 -40.87
N GLY A 204 -8.48 -1.24 -41.16
CA GLY A 204 -8.17 -1.74 -42.50
C GLY A 204 -8.24 -3.27 -42.61
N VAL A 205 -8.51 -3.76 -43.82
CA VAL A 205 -8.43 -5.17 -44.23
C VAL A 205 -7.34 -5.31 -45.29
N ASP A 206 -6.63 -6.44 -45.26
CA ASP A 206 -5.70 -6.85 -46.32
C ASP A 206 -6.48 -7.15 -47.61
N ILE A 207 -6.45 -6.19 -48.53
CA ILE A 207 -7.12 -6.27 -49.84
C ILE A 207 -6.41 -7.15 -50.87
N ASP A 208 -5.18 -7.59 -50.58
CA ASP A 208 -4.42 -8.51 -51.43
C ASP A 208 -4.78 -9.96 -51.08
N THR A 209 -5.02 -10.27 -49.80
CA THR A 209 -5.55 -11.57 -49.33
C THR A 209 -7.06 -11.70 -49.53
N PHE A 210 -7.87 -10.73 -49.08
CA PHE A 210 -9.32 -10.77 -49.24
C PHE A 210 -9.72 -10.15 -50.57
N HIS A 211 -9.85 -10.98 -51.61
CA HIS A 211 -10.18 -10.54 -52.97
C HIS A 211 -11.29 -11.37 -53.64
N PRO A 212 -11.95 -10.87 -54.70
CA PRO A 212 -12.93 -11.65 -55.46
C PRO A 212 -12.26 -12.80 -56.23
N GLY A 213 -12.93 -13.95 -56.34
CA GLY A 213 -12.42 -15.15 -57.03
C GLY A 213 -13.51 -15.91 -57.81
N ASN A 214 -13.13 -16.97 -58.53
CA ASN A 214 -14.12 -17.80 -59.23
C ASN A 214 -14.92 -18.65 -58.23
N LYS A 215 -16.19 -18.27 -58.05
CA LYS A 215 -17.13 -18.93 -57.15
C LYS A 215 -17.30 -20.43 -57.39
N GLU A 216 -17.29 -20.90 -58.63
CA GLU A 216 -17.49 -22.34 -58.93
C GLU A 216 -16.26 -23.16 -58.54
N GLU A 217 -15.06 -22.67 -58.86
CA GLU A 217 -13.78 -23.28 -58.49
C GLU A 217 -13.59 -23.30 -56.97
N LEU A 218 -13.93 -22.20 -56.29
CA LEU A 218 -13.86 -22.11 -54.83
C LEU A 218 -14.88 -23.05 -54.16
N ARG A 219 -16.11 -23.16 -54.68
CA ARG A 219 -17.10 -24.13 -54.18
C ARG A 219 -16.60 -25.56 -54.33
N LEU A 220 -16.04 -25.92 -55.49
CA LEU A 220 -15.41 -27.22 -55.72
C LEU A 220 -14.26 -27.49 -54.74
N LYS A 221 -13.35 -26.52 -54.53
CA LYS A 221 -12.21 -26.62 -53.61
C LYS A 221 -12.65 -26.85 -52.16
N LEU A 222 -13.71 -26.16 -51.73
CA LEU A 222 -14.20 -26.15 -50.35
C LEU A 222 -15.28 -27.23 -50.08
N GLY A 223 -15.61 -28.07 -51.07
CA GLY A 223 -16.66 -29.09 -50.95
C GLY A 223 -18.10 -28.55 -50.89
N LEU A 224 -18.31 -27.29 -51.26
CA LEU A 224 -19.59 -26.61 -51.23
C LEU A 224 -20.41 -26.88 -52.52
N PRO A 225 -21.75 -26.98 -52.45
CA PRO A 225 -22.58 -27.30 -53.61
C PRO A 225 -22.69 -26.12 -54.58
N ILE A 226 -22.23 -26.33 -55.81
CA ILE A 226 -22.14 -25.30 -56.87
C ILE A 226 -23.49 -24.63 -57.14
N ASN A 227 -24.55 -25.43 -57.35
CA ASN A 227 -25.84 -24.98 -57.88
C ASN A 227 -26.87 -24.57 -56.81
N LYS A 228 -26.45 -24.30 -55.55
CA LYS A 228 -27.33 -23.89 -54.45
C LYS A 228 -27.06 -22.44 -54.05
N LYS A 229 -28.04 -21.77 -53.42
CA LYS A 229 -27.83 -20.41 -52.87
C LYS A 229 -27.23 -20.53 -51.48
N ILE A 230 -26.01 -20.03 -51.28
CA ILE A 230 -25.28 -20.14 -50.02
C ILE A 230 -25.22 -18.77 -49.33
N ILE A 231 -25.77 -18.69 -48.12
CA ILE A 231 -25.61 -17.55 -47.22
C ILE A 231 -24.48 -17.86 -46.24
N LEU A 232 -23.55 -16.92 -46.06
CA LEU A 232 -22.52 -16.98 -45.02
C LEU A 232 -22.91 -16.14 -43.81
N PHE A 233 -22.72 -16.75 -42.64
CA PHE A 233 -22.63 -16.06 -41.35
C PHE A 233 -21.26 -16.40 -40.71
N ALA A 234 -20.43 -15.38 -40.49
CA ALA A 234 -19.09 -15.55 -39.90
C ALA A 234 -19.00 -14.77 -38.59
N ALA A 235 -18.85 -15.51 -37.48
CA ALA A 235 -18.71 -14.92 -36.15
C ALA A 235 -17.93 -15.87 -35.22
N HIS A 236 -17.01 -15.30 -34.45
CA HIS A 236 -16.33 -16.01 -33.36
C HIS A 236 -17.36 -16.41 -32.29
N GLY A 237 -17.56 -17.71 -32.07
CA GLY A 237 -18.63 -18.26 -31.23
C GLY A 237 -19.89 -18.70 -32.00
N GLY A 238 -19.93 -18.57 -33.33
CA GLY A 238 -21.03 -19.00 -34.18
C GLY A 238 -22.36 -18.27 -33.90
N LEU A 239 -23.47 -18.91 -34.28
CA LEU A 239 -24.83 -18.37 -34.09
C LEU A 239 -25.21 -18.20 -32.61
N ASN A 240 -24.56 -18.95 -31.73
CA ASN A 240 -24.81 -19.04 -30.30
C ASN A 240 -24.53 -17.70 -29.57
N HIS A 241 -23.75 -16.81 -30.18
CA HIS A 241 -23.39 -15.52 -29.60
C HIS A 241 -24.54 -14.50 -29.74
N SER A 242 -25.32 -14.32 -28.67
CA SER A 242 -26.55 -13.48 -28.61
C SER A 242 -26.45 -12.14 -29.36
N TYR A 243 -25.39 -11.36 -29.14
CA TYR A 243 -25.19 -10.06 -29.79
C TYR A 243 -24.94 -10.11 -31.31
N LYS A 244 -24.59 -11.27 -31.88
CA LYS A 244 -24.39 -11.44 -33.33
C LYS A 244 -25.67 -11.84 -34.07
N GLY A 245 -26.79 -12.03 -33.34
CA GLY A 245 -28.13 -12.07 -33.92
C GLY A 245 -28.50 -13.36 -34.65
N GLY A 246 -27.86 -14.49 -34.33
CA GLY A 246 -28.13 -15.78 -34.98
C GLY A 246 -29.62 -16.15 -35.06
N ASN A 247 -30.39 -15.88 -34.00
CA ASN A 247 -31.85 -16.12 -33.99
C ASN A 247 -32.60 -15.34 -35.09
N TYR A 248 -32.23 -14.08 -35.37
CA TYR A 248 -32.84 -13.26 -36.43
C TYR A 248 -32.51 -13.83 -37.82
N LEU A 249 -31.30 -14.39 -37.99
CA LEU A 249 -30.94 -15.10 -39.22
C LEU A 249 -31.76 -16.40 -39.36
N CYS A 250 -31.86 -17.21 -38.31
CA CYS A 250 -32.61 -18.45 -38.32
C CYS A 250 -34.10 -18.23 -38.60
N GLU A 251 -34.73 -17.23 -37.98
CA GLU A 251 -36.13 -16.87 -38.22
C GLU A 251 -36.36 -16.35 -39.65
N ALA A 252 -35.48 -15.46 -40.14
CA ALA A 252 -35.52 -15.00 -41.53
C ALA A 252 -35.33 -16.16 -42.53
N LEU A 253 -34.44 -17.11 -42.22
CA LEU A 253 -34.22 -18.30 -43.04
C LEU A 253 -35.42 -19.26 -43.05
N LEU A 254 -36.13 -19.42 -41.92
CA LEU A 254 -37.36 -20.25 -41.88
C LEU A 254 -38.48 -19.69 -42.77
N GLU A 255 -38.57 -18.37 -42.93
CA GLU A 255 -39.48 -17.77 -43.91
C GLU A 255 -38.94 -17.92 -45.34
N LEU A 256 -37.67 -17.57 -45.57
CA LEU A 256 -37.01 -17.64 -46.88
C LEU A 256 -37.00 -19.06 -47.46
N HIS A 257 -36.89 -20.10 -46.63
CA HIS A 257 -36.89 -21.50 -47.08
C HIS A 257 -38.21 -21.90 -47.75
N LYS A 258 -39.34 -21.23 -47.46
CA LYS A 258 -40.61 -21.44 -48.16
C LYS A 258 -40.56 -20.96 -49.62
N GLN A 259 -39.74 -19.94 -49.90
CA GLN A 259 -39.50 -19.39 -51.24
C GLN A 259 -38.28 -20.02 -51.92
N TYR A 260 -37.28 -20.43 -51.14
CA TYR A 260 -36.00 -21.01 -51.57
C TYR A 260 -35.73 -22.31 -50.78
N PRO A 261 -36.41 -23.44 -51.07
CA PRO A 261 -36.21 -24.70 -50.33
C PRO A 261 -34.78 -25.26 -50.40
N ASP A 262 -34.04 -24.82 -51.43
CA ASP A 262 -32.66 -25.21 -51.75
C ASP A 262 -31.59 -24.27 -51.15
N ILE A 263 -31.98 -23.38 -50.21
CA ILE A 263 -31.06 -22.44 -49.56
C ILE A 263 -30.19 -23.14 -48.51
N ILE A 264 -28.93 -22.71 -48.39
CA ILE A 264 -27.95 -23.29 -47.46
C ILE A 264 -27.36 -22.21 -46.57
N LEU A 265 -27.32 -22.49 -45.27
CA LEU A 265 -26.60 -21.69 -44.28
C LEU A 265 -25.19 -22.25 -44.08
N LEU A 266 -24.18 -21.50 -44.51
CA LEU A 266 -22.79 -21.73 -44.15
C LEU A 266 -22.47 -20.90 -42.89
N THR A 267 -22.03 -21.53 -41.81
CA THR A 267 -21.49 -20.83 -40.63
C THR A 267 -19.98 -21.00 -40.55
N ILE A 268 -19.28 -19.97 -40.06
CA ILE A 268 -17.84 -20.02 -39.75
C ILE A 268 -17.61 -19.48 -38.35
N GLY A 269 -16.89 -20.25 -37.53
CA GLY A 269 -16.48 -19.85 -36.17
C GLY A 269 -17.24 -20.49 -35.02
N SER A 270 -17.97 -21.59 -35.26
CA SER A 270 -18.54 -22.42 -34.19
C SER A 270 -17.45 -23.25 -33.47
N TYR A 271 -17.69 -23.54 -32.19
CA TYR A 271 -16.83 -24.36 -31.33
C TYR A 271 -17.53 -25.62 -30.77
N SER A 272 -18.82 -25.81 -31.05
CA SER A 272 -19.62 -26.93 -30.53
C SER A 272 -20.81 -27.22 -31.44
N VAL A 273 -21.10 -28.51 -31.64
CA VAL A 273 -22.36 -29.00 -32.24
C VAL A 273 -23.46 -28.98 -31.16
N SER A 274 -24.62 -28.37 -31.43
CA SER A 274 -25.86 -28.48 -30.63
C SER A 274 -27.02 -27.54 -31.06
N VAL A 275 -26.73 -26.41 -31.73
CA VAL A 275 -27.74 -25.34 -31.95
C VAL A 275 -28.47 -25.44 -33.30
N LEU A 276 -27.92 -26.15 -34.28
CA LEU A 276 -28.56 -26.40 -35.57
C LEU A 276 -29.04 -27.85 -35.76
N ASP A 277 -28.82 -28.73 -34.78
CA ASP A 277 -29.10 -30.17 -34.84
C ASP A 277 -30.57 -30.48 -35.18
N ASP A 278 -31.52 -29.66 -34.68
CA ASP A 278 -32.96 -29.73 -34.98
C ASP A 278 -33.42 -28.67 -36.02
N PHE A 279 -32.50 -27.94 -36.67
CA PHE A 279 -32.85 -26.86 -37.60
C PHE A 279 -33.21 -27.42 -39.00
N PRO A 280 -34.41 -27.13 -39.55
CA PRO A 280 -34.95 -27.84 -40.72
C PRO A 280 -34.33 -27.41 -42.07
N ILE A 281 -33.29 -26.59 -42.06
CA ILE A 281 -32.62 -26.07 -43.26
C ILE A 281 -31.21 -26.64 -43.31
N LEU A 282 -30.79 -27.06 -44.51
CA LEU A 282 -29.45 -27.60 -44.75
C LEU A 282 -28.40 -26.55 -44.37
N HIS A 283 -27.56 -26.89 -43.41
CA HIS A 283 -26.49 -26.06 -42.90
C HIS A 283 -25.14 -26.76 -43.04
N ILE A 284 -24.07 -25.97 -43.06
CA ILE A 284 -22.67 -26.41 -43.11
C ILE A 284 -21.94 -25.58 -42.06
N ASP A 285 -21.53 -26.22 -40.96
CA ASP A 285 -20.82 -25.55 -39.87
C ASP A 285 -19.32 -25.78 -40.00
N ILE A 286 -18.58 -24.71 -40.30
CA ILE A 286 -17.13 -24.71 -40.35
C ILE A 286 -16.57 -24.20 -39.01
N PRO A 287 -15.58 -24.90 -38.41
CA PRO A 287 -14.86 -24.39 -37.25
C PRO A 287 -14.21 -23.02 -37.49
N PHE A 288 -13.69 -22.41 -36.43
CA PHE A 288 -12.91 -21.18 -36.54
C PHE A 288 -11.68 -21.34 -37.45
N ILE A 289 -11.44 -20.34 -38.32
CA ILE A 289 -10.37 -20.36 -39.34
C ILE A 289 -9.36 -19.24 -39.04
N ASP A 290 -8.15 -19.59 -38.63
CA ASP A 290 -7.05 -18.64 -38.38
C ASP A 290 -6.26 -18.25 -39.64
N ASN A 291 -6.33 -19.06 -40.70
CA ASN A 291 -5.69 -18.75 -41.97
C ASN A 291 -6.56 -17.78 -42.78
N GLN A 292 -6.14 -16.52 -42.86
CA GLN A 292 -6.89 -15.45 -43.54
C GLN A 292 -7.13 -15.72 -45.03
N GLN A 293 -6.21 -16.40 -45.72
CA GLN A 293 -6.39 -16.76 -47.14
C GLN A 293 -7.46 -17.84 -47.32
N HIS A 294 -7.47 -18.88 -46.47
CA HIS A 294 -8.53 -19.88 -46.47
C HIS A 294 -9.89 -19.29 -46.07
N LEU A 295 -9.91 -18.30 -45.16
CA LEU A 295 -11.12 -17.56 -44.80
C LEU A 295 -11.64 -16.68 -45.96
N ALA A 296 -10.75 -16.00 -46.69
CA ALA A 296 -11.08 -15.21 -47.88
C ALA A 296 -11.73 -16.06 -48.99
N GLU A 297 -11.26 -17.30 -49.17
CA GLU A 297 -11.85 -18.25 -50.13
C GLU A 297 -13.32 -18.55 -49.80
N TYR A 298 -13.69 -18.74 -48.52
CA TYR A 298 -15.09 -18.91 -48.13
C TYR A 298 -15.93 -17.65 -48.36
N TYR A 299 -15.41 -16.46 -48.05
CA TYR A 299 -16.12 -15.20 -48.32
C TYR A 299 -16.41 -15.01 -49.82
N ALA A 300 -15.49 -15.38 -50.70
CA ALA A 300 -15.68 -15.31 -52.16
C ALA A 300 -16.55 -16.45 -52.75
N ALA A 301 -16.66 -17.60 -52.05
CA ALA A 301 -17.46 -18.75 -52.50
C ALA A 301 -18.98 -18.59 -52.33
N VAL A 302 -19.44 -17.70 -51.44
CA VAL A 302 -20.87 -17.57 -51.08
C VAL A 302 -21.63 -16.54 -51.92
N ASP A 303 -22.96 -16.60 -51.90
CA ASP A 303 -23.80 -15.64 -52.61
C ASP A 303 -24.04 -14.36 -51.81
N LEU A 304 -24.21 -14.49 -50.50
CA LEU A 304 -24.54 -13.37 -49.64
C LEU A 304 -23.90 -13.54 -48.27
N TYR A 305 -23.29 -12.47 -47.76
CA TYR A 305 -22.91 -12.39 -46.36
C TYR A 305 -24.02 -11.71 -45.57
N VAL A 306 -24.46 -12.29 -44.46
CA VAL A 306 -25.55 -11.73 -43.64
C VAL A 306 -25.07 -11.52 -42.22
N SER A 307 -25.10 -10.26 -41.76
CA SER A 307 -24.69 -9.86 -40.42
C SER A 307 -25.83 -9.12 -39.70
N PRO A 308 -26.79 -9.85 -39.11
CA PRO A 308 -27.85 -9.29 -38.28
C PRO A 308 -27.34 -8.99 -36.86
N THR A 309 -26.09 -8.50 -36.78
CA THR A 309 -25.44 -8.20 -35.51
C THR A 309 -26.17 -7.05 -34.82
N LEU A 310 -26.47 -7.23 -33.53
CA LEU A 310 -27.21 -6.25 -32.74
C LEU A 310 -26.29 -5.13 -32.20
N SER A 311 -24.97 -5.26 -32.37
CA SER A 311 -23.96 -4.28 -32.02
C SER A 311 -22.73 -4.48 -32.89
N GLU A 312 -22.11 -3.41 -33.38
CA GLU A 312 -20.85 -3.49 -34.12
C GLU A 312 -20.14 -2.13 -34.18
N VAL A 313 -18.85 -2.11 -33.88
CA VAL A 313 -18.07 -0.87 -33.76
C VAL A 313 -17.54 -0.42 -35.13
N PHE A 314 -17.20 -1.39 -35.98
CA PHE A 314 -16.75 -1.17 -37.36
C PHE A 314 -17.22 -2.26 -38.31
N GLY A 315 -17.07 -3.55 -37.94
CA GLY A 315 -17.48 -4.69 -38.76
C GLY A 315 -16.37 -5.21 -39.68
N LEU A 316 -15.25 -5.68 -39.12
CA LEU A 316 -14.16 -6.26 -39.91
C LEU A 316 -14.63 -7.42 -40.82
N THR A 317 -15.52 -8.30 -40.36
CA THR A 317 -16.04 -9.41 -41.18
C THR A 317 -16.97 -8.95 -42.31
N ILE A 318 -17.64 -7.81 -42.15
CA ILE A 318 -18.38 -7.14 -43.22
C ILE A 318 -17.39 -6.59 -44.24
N CYS A 319 -16.33 -5.91 -43.77
CA CYS A 319 -15.27 -5.38 -44.62
C CYS A 319 -14.50 -6.47 -45.39
N GLU A 320 -14.29 -7.65 -44.78
CA GLU A 320 -13.72 -8.85 -45.43
C GLU A 320 -14.63 -9.41 -46.53
N ALA A 321 -15.93 -9.61 -46.24
CA ALA A 321 -16.89 -10.05 -47.24
C ALA A 321 -16.95 -9.09 -48.44
N MET A 322 -16.95 -7.78 -48.16
CA MET A 322 -16.91 -6.72 -49.16
C MET A 322 -15.60 -6.74 -49.97
N ALA A 323 -14.44 -6.93 -49.32
CA ALA A 323 -13.15 -7.06 -49.97
C ALA A 323 -13.07 -8.30 -50.89
N SER A 324 -13.70 -9.41 -50.49
CA SER A 324 -13.92 -10.61 -51.30
C SER A 324 -14.99 -10.45 -52.39
N GLY A 325 -15.58 -9.26 -52.57
CA GLY A 325 -16.58 -8.98 -53.60
C GLY A 325 -17.96 -9.58 -53.34
N THR A 326 -18.25 -10.00 -52.10
CA THR A 326 -19.54 -10.56 -51.69
C THR A 326 -20.42 -9.45 -51.10
N PRO A 327 -21.65 -9.25 -51.61
CA PRO A 327 -22.56 -8.26 -51.08
C PRO A 327 -23.07 -8.66 -49.69
N VAL A 328 -23.42 -7.64 -48.90
CA VAL A 328 -23.76 -7.78 -47.48
C VAL A 328 -25.20 -7.36 -47.23
N VAL A 329 -25.96 -8.13 -46.43
CA VAL A 329 -27.15 -7.63 -45.71
C VAL A 329 -26.79 -7.50 -44.24
N ALA A 330 -26.99 -6.33 -43.64
CA ALA A 330 -26.65 -6.11 -42.23
C ALA A 330 -27.60 -5.12 -41.54
N PHE A 331 -27.75 -5.27 -40.22
CA PHE A 331 -28.44 -4.25 -39.42
C PHE A 331 -27.61 -2.95 -39.38
N ALA A 332 -28.29 -1.81 -39.44
CA ALA A 332 -27.70 -0.48 -39.38
C ALA A 332 -27.28 -0.08 -37.95
N VAL A 333 -26.35 -0.83 -37.35
CA VAL A 333 -25.79 -0.59 -36.01
C VAL A 333 -24.35 -0.08 -36.07
N GLY A 334 -23.97 0.69 -35.05
CA GLY A 334 -22.70 1.39 -34.91
C GLY A 334 -22.01 1.84 -36.21
N GLY A 335 -20.86 1.23 -36.53
CA GLY A 335 -20.03 1.59 -37.68
C GLY A 335 -20.50 1.03 -39.04
N ILE A 336 -21.47 0.11 -39.07
CA ILE A 336 -21.86 -0.60 -40.32
C ILE A 336 -22.37 0.35 -41.42
N PRO A 337 -23.15 1.42 -41.15
CA PRO A 337 -23.55 2.39 -42.17
C PRO A 337 -22.39 3.20 -42.80
N GLU A 338 -21.17 3.11 -42.25
CA GLU A 338 -19.97 3.72 -42.82
C GLU A 338 -19.32 2.78 -43.86
N LEU A 339 -19.46 1.47 -43.68
CA LEU A 339 -19.11 0.45 -44.67
C LEU A 339 -20.17 0.31 -45.77
N VAL A 340 -21.44 0.11 -45.41
CA VAL A 340 -22.51 -0.28 -46.34
C VAL A 340 -23.38 0.91 -46.74
N VAL A 341 -23.49 1.15 -48.04
CA VAL A 341 -24.44 2.08 -48.66
C VAL A 341 -25.63 1.29 -49.20
N HIS A 342 -26.80 1.56 -48.62
CA HIS A 342 -28.04 0.80 -48.86
C HIS A 342 -28.42 0.75 -50.35
N LYS A 343 -28.58 -0.48 -50.87
CA LYS A 343 -28.86 -0.86 -52.28
C LYS A 343 -27.76 -0.54 -53.29
N GLU A 344 -26.62 0.03 -52.88
CA GLU A 344 -25.47 0.28 -53.75
C GLU A 344 -24.43 -0.85 -53.66
N ASN A 345 -23.88 -1.09 -52.46
CA ASN A 345 -22.87 -2.13 -52.21
C ASN A 345 -23.33 -3.22 -51.22
N GLY A 346 -24.50 -3.04 -50.60
CA GLY A 346 -25.12 -3.96 -49.67
C GLY A 346 -26.50 -3.43 -49.24
N TYR A 347 -27.18 -4.11 -48.32
CA TYR A 347 -28.49 -3.72 -47.83
C TYR A 347 -28.42 -3.44 -46.33
N LEU A 348 -28.54 -2.16 -45.96
CA LEU A 348 -28.79 -1.77 -44.57
C LEU A 348 -30.25 -2.07 -44.20
N VAL A 349 -30.44 -2.70 -43.06
CA VAL A 349 -31.73 -3.14 -42.49
C VAL A 349 -31.92 -2.43 -41.16
N GLU A 350 -33.13 -1.99 -40.81
CA GLU A 350 -33.41 -1.46 -39.47
C GLU A 350 -33.13 -2.53 -38.40
N ARG A 351 -32.51 -2.13 -37.28
CA ARG A 351 -32.04 -3.06 -36.25
C ARG A 351 -33.17 -3.92 -35.69
N GLY A 352 -33.06 -5.23 -35.85
CA GLY A 352 -34.05 -6.20 -35.37
C GLY A 352 -35.30 -6.32 -36.25
N ASN A 353 -35.37 -5.58 -37.37
CA ASN A 353 -36.50 -5.64 -38.29
C ASN A 353 -36.38 -6.88 -39.20
N ILE A 354 -36.96 -7.99 -38.74
CA ILE A 354 -36.93 -9.30 -39.44
C ILE A 354 -37.59 -9.21 -40.83
N GLY A 355 -38.65 -8.40 -40.98
CA GLY A 355 -39.31 -8.19 -42.27
C GLY A 355 -38.40 -7.54 -43.31
N GLU A 356 -37.66 -6.49 -42.92
CA GLU A 356 -36.63 -5.89 -43.78
C GLU A 356 -35.42 -6.80 -43.98
N LEU A 357 -35.05 -7.64 -43.00
CA LEU A 357 -33.97 -8.62 -43.14
C LEU A 357 -34.30 -9.66 -44.22
N ILE A 358 -35.51 -10.25 -44.16
CA ILE A 358 -36.05 -11.15 -45.19
C ILE A 358 -36.12 -10.46 -46.55
N HIS A 359 -36.52 -9.19 -46.60
CA HIS A 359 -36.59 -8.42 -47.83
C HIS A 359 -35.20 -8.16 -48.43
N GLY A 360 -34.23 -7.73 -47.63
CA GLY A 360 -32.85 -7.47 -48.07
C GLY A 360 -32.13 -8.74 -48.53
N MET A 361 -32.38 -9.88 -47.87
CA MET A 361 -31.91 -11.19 -48.32
C MET A 361 -32.59 -11.60 -49.63
N SER A 362 -33.92 -11.50 -49.72
CA SER A 362 -34.69 -11.76 -50.96
C SER A 362 -34.22 -10.91 -52.14
N TYR A 363 -33.90 -9.63 -51.90
CA TYR A 363 -33.45 -8.66 -52.91
C TYR A 363 -32.18 -9.11 -53.64
N PHE A 364 -31.22 -9.71 -52.92
CA PHE A 364 -30.01 -10.26 -53.54
C PHE A 364 -30.16 -11.73 -53.98
N LEU A 365 -30.97 -12.54 -53.30
CA LEU A 365 -31.19 -13.95 -53.68
C LEU A 365 -31.95 -14.08 -55.01
N GLY A 366 -32.93 -13.20 -55.25
CA GLY A 366 -33.80 -13.22 -56.43
C GLY A 366 -33.19 -12.64 -57.71
N ASP A 367 -32.14 -11.83 -57.62
CA ASP A 367 -31.50 -11.15 -58.76
C ASP A 367 -29.98 -11.36 -58.79
N GLU A 368 -29.48 -11.91 -59.90
CA GLU A 368 -28.07 -12.18 -60.16
C GLU A 368 -27.25 -10.91 -60.42
N GLU A 369 -27.76 -10.00 -61.24
CA GLU A 369 -27.05 -8.79 -61.67
C GLU A 369 -26.93 -7.79 -60.53
N ILE A 370 -28.00 -7.60 -59.74
CA ILE A 370 -27.99 -6.76 -58.54
C ILE A 370 -26.94 -7.28 -57.55
N ARG A 371 -26.89 -8.60 -57.32
CA ARG A 371 -25.91 -9.25 -56.42
C ARG A 371 -24.48 -9.04 -56.90
N GLN A 372 -24.20 -9.27 -58.19
CA GLN A 372 -22.87 -9.05 -58.77
C GLN A 372 -22.45 -7.56 -58.82
N ARG A 373 -23.40 -6.64 -59.05
CA ARG A 373 -23.15 -5.19 -59.07
C ARG A 373 -22.80 -4.67 -57.69
N ALA A 374 -23.55 -5.08 -56.67
CA ALA A 374 -23.28 -4.72 -55.28
C ALA A 374 -21.93 -5.27 -54.80
N GLY A 375 -21.59 -6.51 -55.16
CA GLY A 375 -20.27 -7.09 -54.87
C GLY A 375 -19.08 -6.30 -55.43
N LYS A 376 -19.21 -5.74 -56.64
CA LYS A 376 -18.17 -4.88 -57.24
C LYS A 376 -18.07 -3.52 -56.55
N ALA A 377 -19.19 -2.89 -56.22
CA ALA A 377 -19.22 -1.64 -55.45
C ALA A 377 -18.70 -1.84 -54.00
N ALA A 378 -18.87 -3.04 -53.44
CA ALA A 378 -18.35 -3.42 -52.14
C ALA A 378 -16.82 -3.47 -52.13
N ARG A 379 -16.21 -4.16 -53.11
CA ARG A 379 -14.75 -4.23 -53.31
C ARG A 379 -14.11 -2.84 -53.39
N LEU A 380 -14.59 -2.03 -54.34
CA LEU A 380 -14.03 -0.69 -54.63
C LEU A 380 -13.99 0.20 -53.38
N ARG A 381 -15.06 0.20 -52.58
CA ARG A 381 -15.13 1.00 -51.36
C ARG A 381 -14.12 0.57 -50.30
N VAL A 382 -13.80 -0.73 -50.20
CA VAL A 382 -12.76 -1.21 -49.27
C VAL A 382 -11.38 -0.78 -49.75
N GLU A 383 -11.08 -0.89 -51.05
CA GLU A 383 -9.81 -0.44 -51.62
C GLU A 383 -9.57 1.06 -51.37
N GLU A 384 -10.59 1.89 -51.60
CA GLU A 384 -10.53 3.35 -51.40
C GLU A 384 -10.40 3.81 -49.93
N LYS A 385 -11.04 3.11 -48.97
CA LYS A 385 -11.29 3.65 -47.62
C LYS A 385 -10.94 2.74 -46.45
N PHE A 386 -10.86 1.44 -46.68
CA PHE A 386 -10.75 0.44 -45.62
C PHE A 386 -9.66 -0.61 -45.90
N SER A 387 -8.64 -0.22 -46.67
CA SER A 387 -7.39 -0.97 -46.82
C SER A 387 -6.50 -0.83 -45.59
N ASP A 388 -5.72 -1.87 -45.31
CA ASP A 388 -4.72 -1.94 -44.24
C ASP A 388 -3.56 -0.95 -44.45
N LYS A 389 -3.07 -0.80 -45.68
CA LYS A 389 -1.96 0.10 -46.05
C LYS A 389 -2.26 1.56 -45.65
N ARG A 390 -3.41 2.10 -46.04
CA ARG A 390 -3.88 3.44 -45.65
C ARG A 390 -4.00 3.59 -44.12
N MET A 391 -4.54 2.57 -43.44
CA MET A 391 -4.65 2.57 -41.98
C MET A 391 -3.26 2.67 -41.31
N VAL A 392 -2.28 1.90 -41.79
CA VAL A 392 -0.90 1.92 -41.29
C VAL A 392 -0.24 3.29 -41.50
N GLU A 393 -0.38 3.89 -42.69
CA GLU A 393 0.14 5.22 -43.01
C GLU A 393 -0.42 6.32 -42.08
N GLU A 394 -1.73 6.25 -41.78
CA GLU A 394 -2.39 7.15 -40.82
C GLU A 394 -1.87 6.95 -39.37
N TYR A 395 -1.65 5.71 -38.93
CA TYR A 395 -1.07 5.45 -37.59
C TYR A 395 0.38 5.93 -37.48
N ILE A 396 1.23 5.70 -38.49
CA ILE A 396 2.63 6.15 -38.49
C ILE A 396 2.69 7.69 -38.44
N SER A 397 1.85 8.36 -39.22
CA SER A 397 1.69 9.82 -39.19
C SER A 397 1.30 10.34 -37.79
N LEU A 398 0.41 9.61 -37.10
CA LEU A 398 -0.01 9.95 -35.74
C LEU A 398 1.09 9.68 -34.69
N TYR A 399 1.85 8.60 -34.81
CA TYR A 399 2.98 8.28 -33.93
C TYR A 399 4.02 9.41 -33.99
N GLU A 400 4.37 9.83 -35.21
CA GLU A 400 5.27 10.95 -35.44
C GLU A 400 4.75 12.28 -34.86
N GLU A 401 3.45 12.56 -34.95
CA GLU A 401 2.85 13.78 -34.39
C GLU A 401 2.92 13.80 -32.86
N ILE A 402 2.64 12.66 -32.22
CA ILE A 402 2.57 12.55 -30.75
C ILE A 402 3.97 12.58 -30.13
N LEU A 403 4.97 11.96 -30.77
CA LEU A 403 6.37 12.07 -30.37
C LEU A 403 6.91 13.51 -30.49
N LYS A 404 6.34 14.35 -31.36
CA LYS A 404 6.65 15.79 -31.47
C LYS A 404 5.86 16.67 -30.48
N LYS A 405 4.88 16.11 -29.76
CA LYS A 405 3.98 16.81 -28.81
C LYS A 405 4.28 16.54 -27.33
N SER A 406 5.05 15.51 -27.00
CA SER A 406 5.07 14.90 -25.65
C SER A 406 6.11 15.49 -24.67
N GLU A 407 6.44 16.77 -24.81
CA GLU A 407 7.13 17.56 -23.78
C GLU A 407 6.08 18.06 -22.73
N PRO A 408 6.35 18.15 -21.40
CA PRO A 408 5.40 17.63 -20.35
C PRO A 408 4.62 18.61 -19.37
N ILE A 409 3.36 18.27 -18.93
CA ILE A 409 2.44 18.91 -17.87
C ILE A 409 1.38 17.86 -17.22
N THR A 410 0.52 18.07 -16.15
CA THR A 410 -0.15 17.00 -15.20
C THR A 410 -1.54 17.22 -14.39
N GLY A 411 -2.33 16.20 -13.85
CA GLY A 411 -3.28 16.28 -12.61
C GLY A 411 -4.56 15.35 -12.25
N ASP A 412 -4.79 14.91 -10.95
CA ASP A 412 -5.85 14.17 -10.05
C ASP A 412 -7.38 13.75 -10.37
N ASN A 413 -8.26 12.96 -9.60
CA ASN A 413 -8.29 11.86 -8.50
C ASN A 413 -9.77 11.41 -7.93
N LYS A 414 -10.04 10.22 -7.24
CA LYS A 414 -11.29 9.63 -6.46
C LYS A 414 -12.06 8.23 -6.75
N ASP A 415 -13.09 7.76 -5.95
CA ASP A 415 -13.70 6.34 -5.82
C ASP A 415 -15.20 6.17 -5.21
N TRP A 416 -15.86 4.95 -5.11
CA TRP A 416 -17.20 4.50 -4.46
C TRP A 416 -17.28 2.93 -4.11
N ASN A 417 -18.29 2.30 -3.42
CA ASN A 417 -18.36 0.80 -3.12
C ASN A 417 -19.72 0.07 -2.71
N PRO A 418 -20.06 -1.21 -3.15
CA PRO A 418 -21.38 -1.93 -3.01
C PRO A 418 -21.90 -2.43 -1.64
N TYR A 419 -21.05 -2.95 -0.75
CA TYR A 419 -21.45 -3.88 0.34
C TYR A 419 -22.46 -3.35 1.39
N ASN A 420 -22.84 -2.07 1.31
CA ASN A 420 -23.67 -1.36 2.27
C ASN A 420 -25.15 -1.81 2.29
N GLU A 421 -25.74 -2.22 1.16
CA GLU A 421 -27.21 -2.46 1.10
C GLU A 421 -27.68 -3.65 1.96
N GLU A 422 -26.98 -4.79 1.93
CA GLU A 422 -27.33 -5.94 2.78
C GLU A 422 -27.19 -5.63 4.27
N ILE A 423 -26.24 -4.76 4.63
CA ILE A 423 -26.00 -4.31 6.00
C ILE A 423 -27.20 -3.51 6.50
N VAL A 424 -27.70 -2.57 5.68
CA VAL A 424 -28.90 -1.77 5.99
C VAL A 424 -30.11 -2.69 6.24
N GLN A 425 -30.40 -3.62 5.33
CA GLN A 425 -31.57 -4.51 5.44
C GLN A 425 -31.55 -5.39 6.71
N LEU A 426 -30.37 -5.90 7.10
CA LEU A 426 -30.21 -6.66 8.34
C LEU A 426 -30.43 -5.80 9.60
N ILE A 427 -30.04 -4.54 9.56
CA ILE A 427 -30.21 -3.59 10.67
C ILE A 427 -31.64 -3.07 10.74
N GLU A 428 -32.32 -2.82 9.62
CA GLU A 428 -33.74 -2.45 9.62
C GLU A 428 -34.65 -3.52 10.24
N CYS A 429 -34.28 -4.80 10.12
CA CYS A 429 -34.93 -5.90 10.83
C CYS A 429 -34.90 -5.76 12.37
N CYS A 430 -34.05 -4.89 12.95
CA CYS A 430 -33.97 -4.70 14.41
C CYS A 430 -35.31 -4.25 15.01
N LYS A 431 -36.11 -3.46 14.27
CA LYS A 431 -37.42 -2.96 14.70
C LYS A 431 -38.46 -4.06 14.91
N ILE A 432 -38.25 -5.22 14.28
CA ILE A 432 -39.19 -6.35 14.27
C ILE A 432 -38.65 -7.53 15.09
N LYS A 433 -37.31 -7.73 15.09
CA LYS A 433 -36.65 -8.91 15.68
C LYS A 433 -35.67 -8.60 16.82
N GLY A 434 -35.44 -7.33 17.14
CA GLY A 434 -34.56 -6.86 18.20
C GLY A 434 -33.06 -7.01 17.92
N TRP A 435 -32.23 -6.30 18.68
CA TRP A 435 -30.77 -6.29 18.52
C TRP A 435 -30.12 -7.68 18.70
N SER A 436 -30.71 -8.60 19.48
CA SER A 436 -30.23 -9.98 19.58
C SER A 436 -30.28 -10.75 18.25
N PHE A 437 -31.22 -10.44 17.36
CA PHE A 437 -31.24 -11.00 16.00
C PHE A 437 -30.11 -10.39 15.14
N VAL A 438 -29.90 -9.07 15.24
CA VAL A 438 -28.84 -8.33 14.52
C VAL A 438 -27.46 -8.89 14.87
N TRP A 439 -27.16 -9.09 16.17
CA TRP A 439 -25.88 -9.67 16.61
C TRP A 439 -25.68 -11.12 16.15
N LYS A 440 -26.74 -11.94 16.15
CA LYS A 440 -26.66 -13.31 15.59
C LYS A 440 -26.38 -13.31 14.08
N ALA A 441 -27.03 -12.42 13.33
CA ALA A 441 -26.77 -12.26 11.89
C ALA A 441 -25.34 -11.77 11.62
N PHE A 442 -24.86 -10.79 12.41
CA PHE A 442 -23.48 -10.30 12.36
C PHE A 442 -22.47 -11.41 12.62
N HIS A 443 -22.57 -12.15 13.73
CA HIS A 443 -21.63 -13.23 14.04
C HIS A 443 -21.66 -14.36 13.00
N HIS A 444 -22.84 -14.71 12.47
CA HIS A 444 -22.96 -15.69 11.39
C HIS A 444 -22.22 -15.21 10.12
N LYS A 445 -22.50 -13.98 9.66
CA LYS A 445 -21.85 -13.41 8.47
C LYS A 445 -20.34 -13.25 8.67
N TYR A 446 -19.91 -12.74 9.82
CA TYR A 446 -18.49 -12.59 10.20
C TYR A 446 -17.74 -13.93 10.25
N SER A 447 -18.39 -15.01 10.69
CA SER A 447 -17.78 -16.35 10.76
C SER A 447 -17.64 -17.03 9.39
N ASN A 448 -18.43 -16.63 8.40
CA ASN A 448 -18.42 -17.22 7.06
C ASN A 448 -17.30 -16.66 6.14
N PHE A 449 -16.59 -15.60 6.54
CA PHE A 449 -15.44 -15.08 5.78
C PHE A 449 -14.27 -16.07 5.80
N LYS A 450 -13.79 -16.47 4.62
CA LYS A 450 -12.59 -17.31 4.48
C LYS A 450 -11.31 -16.55 4.85
N VAL A 451 -10.23 -17.28 5.13
CA VAL A 451 -8.91 -16.70 5.48
C VAL A 451 -8.40 -15.77 4.37
N GLU A 452 -8.67 -16.07 3.10
CA GLU A 452 -8.30 -15.19 1.98
C GLU A 452 -9.02 -13.82 1.98
N GLN A 453 -10.12 -13.66 2.71
CA GLN A 453 -10.97 -12.45 2.71
C GLN A 453 -10.76 -11.62 3.99
N SER A 454 -9.56 -11.70 4.57
CA SER A 454 -9.25 -11.08 5.87
C SER A 454 -9.40 -9.57 5.89
N ARG A 455 -9.27 -8.87 4.74
CA ARG A 455 -9.44 -7.42 4.62
C ARG A 455 -10.90 -6.99 4.42
N GLU A 456 -11.62 -7.69 3.55
CA GLU A 456 -13.06 -7.47 3.29
C GLU A 456 -13.88 -7.72 4.58
N LYS A 457 -13.42 -8.66 5.40
CA LYS A 457 -13.93 -8.92 6.75
C LYS A 457 -13.80 -7.70 7.69
N LEU A 458 -12.73 -6.90 7.57
CA LEU A 458 -12.54 -5.69 8.37
C LEU A 458 -13.42 -4.54 7.86
N GLN A 459 -13.52 -4.36 6.55
CA GLN A 459 -14.45 -3.40 5.93
C GLN A 459 -15.90 -3.67 6.35
N PHE A 460 -16.31 -4.94 6.39
CA PHE A 460 -17.63 -5.34 6.88
C PHE A 460 -17.85 -4.94 8.34
N VAL A 461 -16.85 -5.07 9.22
CA VAL A 461 -16.97 -4.63 10.63
C VAL A 461 -17.10 -3.11 10.72
N ASP A 462 -16.28 -2.35 9.99
CA ASP A 462 -16.37 -0.88 9.94
C ASP A 462 -17.75 -0.42 9.43
N GLN A 463 -18.20 -0.94 8.28
CA GLN A 463 -19.48 -0.59 7.67
C GLN A 463 -20.69 -1.03 8.51
N PHE A 464 -20.67 -2.24 9.10
CA PHE A 464 -21.77 -2.74 9.91
C PHE A 464 -21.95 -1.93 11.19
N CYS A 465 -20.85 -1.68 11.92
CA CYS A 465 -20.89 -0.85 13.11
C CYS A 465 -21.29 0.60 12.78
N ASN A 466 -20.81 1.17 11.67
CA ASN A 466 -21.23 2.50 11.20
C ASN A 466 -22.76 2.58 10.97
N HIS A 467 -23.34 1.62 10.25
CA HIS A 467 -24.80 1.59 10.03
C HIS A 467 -25.61 1.39 11.32
N CYS A 468 -25.10 0.63 12.30
CA CYS A 468 -25.73 0.53 13.62
C CYS A 468 -25.72 1.89 14.33
N LEU A 469 -24.57 2.61 14.36
CA LEU A 469 -24.47 3.96 14.95
C LEU A 469 -25.41 4.96 14.26
N LYS A 470 -25.47 4.95 12.92
CA LYS A 470 -26.39 5.80 12.13
C LYS A 470 -27.88 5.52 12.39
N ARG A 471 -28.24 4.39 13.03
CA ARG A 471 -29.64 4.00 13.26
C ARG A 471 -30.16 4.23 14.68
N ILE A 472 -29.29 4.18 15.68
CA ILE A 472 -29.64 4.35 17.09
C ILE A 472 -29.84 5.81 17.49
N ASN A 473 -30.62 6.05 18.54
CA ASN A 473 -30.51 7.27 19.32
C ASN A 473 -29.49 7.04 20.46
N PRO A 474 -28.29 7.64 20.44
CA PRO A 474 -27.20 7.29 21.36
C PRO A 474 -27.51 7.60 22.84
N ILE A 475 -28.57 8.35 23.13
CA ILE A 475 -29.02 8.63 24.50
C ILE A 475 -30.00 7.55 24.99
N SER A 476 -31.12 7.34 24.28
CA SER A 476 -32.15 6.38 24.70
C SER A 476 -31.75 4.92 24.46
N GLU A 477 -30.85 4.67 23.50
CA GLU A 477 -30.29 3.37 23.17
C GLU A 477 -28.80 3.28 23.53
N SER A 478 -28.37 4.00 24.57
CA SER A 478 -26.96 4.04 25.01
C SER A 478 -26.33 2.66 25.28
N HIS A 479 -27.11 1.65 25.67
CA HIS A 479 -26.62 0.27 25.76
C HIS A 479 -26.16 -0.28 24.39
N VAL A 480 -26.88 0.03 23.32
CA VAL A 480 -26.54 -0.38 21.95
C VAL A 480 -25.30 0.36 21.44
N LEU A 481 -25.11 1.63 21.80
CA LEU A 481 -23.87 2.38 21.50
C LEU A 481 -22.63 1.63 22.04
N TRP A 482 -22.70 1.17 23.29
CA TRP A 482 -21.61 0.40 23.90
C TRP A 482 -21.47 -1.01 23.33
N ASP A 483 -22.56 -1.70 22.97
CA ASP A 483 -22.51 -2.96 22.21
C ASP A 483 -21.79 -2.77 20.86
N VAL A 484 -22.11 -1.73 20.09
CA VAL A 484 -21.50 -1.47 18.77
C VAL A 484 -19.99 -1.24 18.89
N ILE A 485 -19.56 -0.44 19.87
CA ILE A 485 -18.14 -0.22 20.19
C ILE A 485 -17.48 -1.55 20.58
N ALA A 486 -18.15 -2.37 21.39
CA ALA A 486 -17.64 -3.68 21.83
C ALA A 486 -17.44 -4.66 20.66
N GLN A 487 -18.40 -4.77 19.74
CA GLN A 487 -18.28 -5.60 18.54
C GLN A 487 -17.16 -5.11 17.64
N TRP A 488 -17.08 -3.79 17.39
CA TRP A 488 -16.04 -3.20 16.55
C TRP A 488 -14.64 -3.49 17.09
N GLN A 489 -14.36 -3.15 18.35
CA GLN A 489 -13.03 -3.37 18.97
C GLN A 489 -12.63 -4.86 19.06
N SER A 490 -13.60 -5.77 19.16
CA SER A 490 -13.33 -7.22 19.23
C SER A 490 -12.94 -7.83 17.88
N TYR A 491 -13.22 -7.14 16.77
CA TYR A 491 -13.05 -7.68 15.41
C TYR A 491 -12.28 -6.76 14.44
N ARG A 492 -11.95 -5.53 14.85
CA ARG A 492 -11.20 -4.55 14.05
C ARG A 492 -9.84 -4.21 14.68
N PRO A 493 -8.76 -4.96 14.36
CA PRO A 493 -7.41 -4.43 14.52
C PRO A 493 -7.21 -3.16 13.67
N ILE A 494 -6.51 -2.19 14.24
CA ILE A 494 -6.04 -0.96 13.59
C ILE A 494 -4.54 -1.12 13.33
N PRO A 495 -4.05 -0.88 12.09
CA PRO A 495 -2.62 -0.96 11.78
C PRO A 495 -1.85 0.24 12.35
N GLU A 496 -0.53 0.10 12.45
CA GLU A 496 0.36 1.16 12.93
C GLU A 496 0.53 2.30 11.90
N ASN A 497 0.24 2.05 10.62
CA ASN A 497 0.33 3.03 9.55
C ASN A 497 -0.91 3.00 8.64
N GLY A 498 -1.35 4.17 8.15
CA GLY A 498 -2.43 4.28 7.18
C GLY A 498 -2.09 3.60 5.84
N ASN A 499 -0.81 3.52 5.48
CA ASN A 499 -0.32 2.85 4.27
C ASN A 499 -0.65 1.35 4.18
N ASP A 500 -0.97 0.69 5.31
CA ASP A 500 -1.34 -0.73 5.33
C ASP A 500 -2.80 -0.96 4.85
N LEU A 501 -3.62 0.10 4.80
CA LEU A 501 -5.02 0.09 4.39
C LEU A 501 -5.15 0.44 2.90
N ARG A 502 -5.92 -0.32 2.12
CA ARG A 502 -6.38 0.14 0.80
C ARG A 502 -7.30 1.36 0.96
N PRO A 503 -7.45 2.26 -0.04
CA PRO A 503 -8.30 3.45 0.06
C PRO A 503 -9.72 3.19 0.61
N LYS A 504 -10.39 2.12 0.16
CA LYS A 504 -11.71 1.71 0.67
C LYS A 504 -11.74 1.18 2.10
N GLU A 505 -10.63 0.60 2.59
CA GLU A 505 -10.46 0.23 4.01
C GLU A 505 -10.24 1.46 4.88
N MET A 506 -9.57 2.48 4.35
CA MET A 506 -9.34 3.76 5.01
C MET A 506 -10.61 4.63 5.03
N GLU A 507 -11.35 4.67 3.93
CA GLU A 507 -12.63 5.38 3.78
C GLU A 507 -13.70 4.82 4.73
N ALA A 508 -13.95 3.50 4.71
CA ALA A 508 -14.93 2.87 5.60
C ALA A 508 -14.59 3.09 7.08
N LEU A 509 -13.30 3.06 7.42
CA LEU A 509 -12.79 3.34 8.75
C LEU A 509 -13.00 4.81 9.15
N TYR A 510 -12.64 5.78 8.30
CA TYR A 510 -12.91 7.20 8.56
C TYR A 510 -14.39 7.50 8.72
N ASP A 511 -15.25 6.90 7.89
CA ASP A 511 -16.69 7.16 7.94
C ASP A 511 -17.33 6.56 9.21
N PHE A 512 -16.86 5.39 9.67
CA PHE A 512 -17.18 4.87 10.99
C PHE A 512 -16.69 5.80 12.11
N ILE A 513 -15.44 6.26 12.07
CA ILE A 513 -14.84 7.13 13.10
C ILE A 513 -15.58 8.46 13.19
N LYS A 514 -15.97 9.04 12.05
CA LYS A 514 -16.75 10.29 12.00
C LYS A 514 -18.08 10.12 12.74
N THR A 515 -18.88 9.12 12.38
CA THR A 515 -20.17 8.88 13.05
C THR A 515 -19.99 8.43 14.50
N LEU A 516 -18.92 7.70 14.85
CA LEU A 516 -18.58 7.40 16.24
C LEU A 516 -18.35 8.68 17.07
N ARG A 517 -17.61 9.66 16.55
CA ARG A 517 -17.43 10.97 17.21
C ARG A 517 -18.75 11.74 17.31
N GLU A 518 -19.60 11.70 16.29
CA GLU A 518 -20.94 12.31 16.32
C GLU A 518 -21.84 11.68 17.40
N CYS A 519 -21.90 10.35 17.49
CA CYS A 519 -22.67 9.62 18.50
C CYS A 519 -22.12 9.83 19.93
N LEU A 520 -20.80 9.78 20.12
CA LEU A 520 -20.17 10.06 21.41
C LEU A 520 -20.37 11.52 21.83
N THR A 521 -20.26 12.48 20.91
CA THR A 521 -20.57 13.89 21.17
C THR A 521 -22.02 14.03 21.64
N ALA A 522 -22.99 13.45 20.94
CA ALA A 522 -24.40 13.49 21.35
C ALA A 522 -24.69 12.80 22.69
N TYR A 523 -23.89 11.79 23.07
CA TYR A 523 -23.96 11.12 24.37
C TYR A 523 -23.38 12.00 25.50
N PHE A 524 -22.17 12.56 25.33
CA PHE A 524 -21.51 13.40 26.33
C PHE A 524 -22.12 14.81 26.47
N SER A 525 -22.70 15.38 25.41
CA SER A 525 -23.31 16.73 25.45
C SER A 525 -24.61 16.84 26.26
N LYS A 526 -25.18 15.72 26.74
CA LYS A 526 -26.38 15.75 27.61
C LYS A 526 -26.09 15.91 29.10
N VAL A 527 -24.82 16.01 29.46
CA VAL A 527 -24.37 16.06 30.85
C VAL A 527 -24.30 17.51 31.32
N PRO A 528 -24.94 17.88 32.44
CA PRO A 528 -24.82 19.20 33.03
C PRO A 528 -23.37 19.58 33.35
N GLU A 529 -23.04 20.86 33.20
CA GLU A 529 -21.73 21.40 33.58
C GLU A 529 -21.42 21.12 35.06
N GLY A 530 -20.16 20.76 35.33
CA GLY A 530 -19.72 20.33 36.66
C GLY A 530 -20.14 18.91 37.09
N THR A 531 -20.85 18.12 36.27
CA THR A 531 -21.29 16.75 36.63
C THR A 531 -20.65 15.67 35.74
N SER A 532 -20.06 14.62 36.31
CA SER A 532 -19.32 13.60 35.56
C SER A 532 -20.19 12.41 35.14
N ILE A 533 -19.93 11.79 33.98
CA ILE A 533 -20.60 10.52 33.62
C ILE A 533 -20.04 9.39 34.50
N GLN A 534 -20.93 8.61 35.09
CA GLN A 534 -20.60 7.35 35.73
C GLN A 534 -20.65 6.21 34.70
N LEU A 535 -19.47 5.82 34.19
CA LEU A 535 -19.29 4.71 33.26
C LEU A 535 -18.94 3.42 34.02
N LYS A 536 -19.44 2.28 33.54
CA LYS A 536 -19.03 0.95 34.01
C LYS A 536 -17.58 0.67 33.63
N GLU A 537 -16.91 -0.23 34.34
CA GLU A 537 -15.51 -0.60 34.09
C GLU A 537 -15.26 -1.07 32.64
N ASP A 538 -16.19 -1.84 32.05
CA ASP A 538 -16.08 -2.29 30.65
C ASP A 538 -16.22 -1.13 29.65
N GLN A 539 -17.06 -0.14 29.96
CA GLN A 539 -17.24 1.07 29.15
C GLN A 539 -16.00 1.98 29.24
N GLN A 540 -15.40 2.12 30.43
CA GLN A 540 -14.13 2.83 30.62
C GLN A 540 -13.01 2.17 29.80
N GLN A 541 -12.87 0.84 29.87
CA GLN A 541 -11.87 0.10 29.10
C GLN A 541 -11.99 0.33 27.58
N ARG A 542 -13.23 0.28 27.06
CA ARG A 542 -13.53 0.57 25.65
C ARG A 542 -13.18 2.01 25.28
N LEU A 543 -13.45 2.97 26.17
CA LEU A 543 -13.16 4.39 25.96
C LEU A 543 -11.64 4.65 25.86
N TYR A 544 -10.83 4.05 26.74
CA TYR A 544 -9.36 4.16 26.64
C TYR A 544 -8.84 3.61 25.30
N MET A 545 -9.35 2.45 24.85
CA MET A 545 -8.96 1.86 23.57
C MET A 545 -9.34 2.75 22.38
N LEU A 546 -10.47 3.48 22.43
CA LEU A 546 -10.82 4.45 21.39
C LEU A 546 -9.86 5.66 21.38
N TRP A 547 -9.51 6.23 22.53
CA TRP A 547 -8.51 7.30 22.58
C TRP A 547 -7.16 6.81 22.03
N GLN A 548 -6.68 5.66 22.51
CA GLN A 548 -5.42 5.02 22.12
C GLN A 548 -5.31 4.69 20.62
N GLN A 549 -6.36 4.11 20.03
CA GLN A 549 -6.30 3.55 18.68
C GLN A 549 -6.84 4.51 17.59
N VAL A 550 -7.72 5.45 17.96
CA VAL A 550 -8.50 6.25 17.01
C VAL A 550 -8.30 7.75 17.19
N PHE A 551 -8.47 8.30 18.40
CA PHE A 551 -8.49 9.77 18.56
C PHE A 551 -7.11 10.40 18.75
N LEU A 552 -6.14 9.64 19.29
CA LEU A 552 -4.73 10.03 19.41
C LEU A 552 -3.85 9.45 18.28
N ASN A 553 -4.47 8.92 17.22
CA ASN A 553 -3.78 8.36 16.07
C ASN A 553 -3.68 9.41 14.95
N ASP A 554 -2.45 9.84 14.62
CA ASP A 554 -2.16 10.91 13.65
C ASP A 554 -2.84 10.71 12.29
N PHE A 555 -2.84 9.48 11.75
CA PHE A 555 -3.45 9.22 10.44
C PHE A 555 -4.98 9.08 10.50
N LEU A 556 -5.55 8.91 11.69
CA LEU A 556 -7.00 8.92 11.94
C LEU A 556 -7.49 10.27 12.51
N SER A 557 -6.61 11.28 12.58
CA SER A 557 -7.03 12.67 12.82
C SER A 557 -7.96 13.15 11.70
N LEU A 558 -8.91 14.03 12.04
CA LEU A 558 -9.84 14.64 11.10
C LEU A 558 -9.88 16.15 11.38
N PRO A 559 -9.83 17.02 10.36
CA PRO A 559 -9.90 18.45 10.59
C PRO A 559 -11.26 18.83 11.20
N VAL A 560 -11.23 19.67 12.24
CA VAL A 560 -12.44 20.30 12.78
C VAL A 560 -13.03 21.20 11.70
N GLN A 561 -14.20 20.84 11.18
CA GLN A 561 -14.92 21.70 10.24
C GLN A 561 -15.46 22.93 10.97
N GLU A 562 -15.08 24.12 10.51
CA GLU A 562 -15.42 25.42 11.11
C GLU A 562 -16.93 25.69 11.25
N LYS A 563 -17.78 24.91 10.58
CA LYS A 563 -19.24 25.02 10.65
C LYS A 563 -19.88 24.34 11.86
N ASN A 564 -19.18 23.48 12.59
CA ASN A 564 -19.69 22.95 13.85
C ASN A 564 -19.34 23.92 14.98
N SER A 565 -20.35 24.65 15.46
CA SER A 565 -20.23 25.72 16.44
C SER A 565 -19.94 25.21 17.87
N LEU A 566 -18.76 24.67 18.08
CA LEU A 566 -18.12 24.64 19.40
C LEU A 566 -17.59 26.04 19.71
N THR A 567 -18.51 26.94 20.10
CA THR A 567 -18.14 28.22 20.75
C THR A 567 -17.60 27.91 22.14
N LEU A 568 -16.33 27.50 22.20
CA LEU A 568 -15.60 27.25 23.43
C LEU A 568 -15.45 28.59 24.18
N MET A 569 -16.02 28.64 25.38
CA MET A 569 -15.83 29.78 26.29
C MET A 569 -14.49 29.67 27.01
N ASP A 570 -13.96 30.78 27.54
CA ASP A 570 -12.62 30.91 28.12
C ASP A 570 -12.34 30.09 29.41
N SER A 571 -13.24 29.18 29.79
CA SER A 571 -13.05 28.20 30.87
C SER A 571 -13.67 26.85 30.50
N ALA A 572 -12.84 25.91 30.04
CA ALA A 572 -13.26 24.59 29.58
C ALA A 572 -13.27 23.56 30.74
N GLY A 573 -14.39 22.87 30.96
CA GLY A 573 -14.51 21.76 31.91
C GLY A 573 -14.09 20.40 31.33
N PHE A 574 -14.18 19.33 32.13
CA PHE A 574 -13.91 17.95 31.66
C PHE A 574 -14.82 17.52 30.48
N LYS A 575 -16.03 18.11 30.37
CA LYS A 575 -16.99 17.89 29.28
C LYS A 575 -16.43 18.45 27.97
N GLU A 576 -15.96 19.70 28.00
CA GLU A 576 -15.27 20.36 26.88
C GLU A 576 -13.98 19.62 26.51
N PHE A 577 -13.18 19.19 27.50
CA PHE A 577 -11.97 18.40 27.26
C PHE A 577 -12.25 17.09 26.49
N LEU A 578 -13.30 16.33 26.84
CA LEU A 578 -13.71 15.16 26.06
C LEU A 578 -14.04 15.53 24.61
N LEU A 579 -14.86 16.56 24.42
CA LEU A 579 -15.34 16.96 23.11
C LEU A 579 -14.22 17.50 22.21
N VAL A 580 -13.22 18.18 22.77
CA VAL A 580 -12.04 18.67 22.03
C VAL A 580 -11.06 17.53 21.72
N SER A 581 -10.71 16.69 22.71
CA SER A 581 -9.69 15.64 22.57
C SER A 581 -10.09 14.50 21.61
N MET A 582 -11.40 14.31 21.34
CA MET A 582 -11.86 13.41 20.27
C MET A 582 -11.52 13.90 18.84
N TYR A 583 -11.30 15.21 18.63
CA TYR A 583 -11.18 15.80 17.29
C TYR A 583 -9.80 16.40 16.98
N ARG A 584 -9.06 16.93 17.95
CA ARG A 584 -7.66 17.37 17.76
C ARG A 584 -6.74 16.75 18.83
N PRO A 585 -5.72 15.95 18.44
CA PRO A 585 -4.75 15.42 19.40
C PRO A 585 -3.65 16.42 19.81
N MET A 586 -3.41 17.47 19.00
CA MET A 586 -2.04 17.97 18.82
C MET A 586 -1.72 19.40 19.31
N ASP A 587 -2.65 20.18 19.85
CA ASP A 587 -2.33 21.57 20.22
C ASP A 587 -3.15 22.07 21.42
N ALA A 588 -2.52 22.04 22.61
CA ALA A 588 -3.15 22.45 23.86
C ALA A 588 -3.29 23.98 23.99
N GLU A 589 -2.37 24.73 23.38
CA GLU A 589 -2.26 26.19 23.58
C GLU A 589 -3.30 26.95 22.73
N GLN A 590 -3.79 26.34 21.63
CA GLN A 590 -4.91 26.88 20.85
C GLN A 590 -6.27 26.86 21.57
N PHE A 591 -6.45 26.05 22.61
CA PHE A 591 -7.76 25.83 23.25
C PHE A 591 -7.90 26.39 24.66
N ASN A 592 -6.85 27.04 25.21
CA ASN A 592 -6.87 27.69 26.52
C ASN A 592 -7.35 26.78 27.69
N ILE A 593 -7.15 25.47 27.58
CA ILE A 593 -7.61 24.49 28.58
C ILE A 593 -6.62 24.47 29.76
N ASP A 594 -7.04 24.93 30.93
CA ASP A 594 -6.22 24.78 32.14
C ASP A 594 -6.32 23.35 32.72
N ILE A 595 -5.40 22.51 32.24
CA ILE A 595 -5.19 21.13 32.69
C ILE A 595 -4.80 21.08 34.18
N VAL A 596 -4.20 22.13 34.74
CA VAL A 596 -3.89 22.23 36.18
C VAL A 596 -5.17 22.33 36.99
N GLN A 597 -6.09 23.20 36.57
CA GLN A 597 -7.41 23.34 37.17
C GLN A 597 -8.21 22.03 37.05
N LEU A 598 -8.33 21.46 35.85
CA LEU A 598 -9.07 20.22 35.60
C LEU A 598 -8.56 19.02 36.42
N TRP A 599 -7.24 18.92 36.65
CA TRP A 599 -6.67 17.83 37.45
C TRP A 599 -7.00 17.94 38.95
N GLN A 600 -7.28 19.16 39.41
CA GLN A 600 -7.55 19.52 40.81
C GLN A 600 -9.05 19.53 41.17
N GLU A 601 -9.96 19.38 40.21
CA GLU A 601 -11.39 19.25 40.49
C GLU A 601 -11.69 18.00 41.32
N GLU A 602 -12.24 18.16 42.54
CA GLU A 602 -12.55 17.04 43.46
C GLU A 602 -13.60 16.05 42.88
N ALA A 603 -14.41 16.51 41.92
CA ALA A 603 -15.54 15.75 41.38
C ALA A 603 -15.20 14.90 40.13
N ILE A 604 -13.94 14.87 39.67
CA ILE A 604 -13.55 14.23 38.40
C ILE A 604 -13.15 12.75 38.59
N PRO A 605 -13.84 11.78 37.96
CA PRO A 605 -13.49 10.36 38.04
C PRO A 605 -12.09 10.00 37.54
N GLU A 606 -11.49 8.97 38.12
CA GLU A 606 -10.13 8.49 37.80
C GLU A 606 -9.94 8.20 36.30
N TYR A 607 -10.96 7.69 35.61
CA TYR A 607 -10.88 7.40 34.17
C TYR A 607 -10.65 8.65 33.31
N TYR A 608 -11.08 9.83 33.75
CA TYR A 608 -10.74 11.08 33.08
C TYR A 608 -9.27 11.46 33.30
N LYS A 609 -8.70 11.17 34.48
CA LYS A 609 -7.27 11.40 34.75
C LYS A 609 -6.39 10.49 33.89
N VAL A 610 -6.84 9.27 33.59
CA VAL A 610 -6.24 8.40 32.56
C VAL A 610 -6.34 9.03 31.16
N LEU A 611 -7.51 9.54 30.74
CA LEU A 611 -7.68 10.17 29.41
C LEU A 611 -6.92 11.49 29.23
N ILE A 612 -6.87 12.33 30.27
CA ILE A 612 -6.05 13.56 30.31
C ILE A 612 -4.57 13.18 30.19
N THR A 613 -4.13 12.15 30.91
CA THR A 613 -2.77 11.62 30.80
C THR A 613 -2.50 11.09 29.39
N PHE A 614 -3.40 10.29 28.80
CA PHE A 614 -3.24 9.80 27.42
C PHE A 614 -3.11 10.95 26.41
N TRP A 615 -3.97 11.96 26.48
CA TRP A 615 -3.90 13.10 25.56
C TRP A 615 -2.61 13.93 25.78
N LEU A 616 -2.24 14.23 27.03
CA LEU A 616 -0.96 14.87 27.38
C LEU A 616 0.26 14.11 26.83
N LEU A 617 0.24 12.78 26.91
CA LEU A 617 1.31 11.92 26.41
C LEU A 617 1.41 11.94 24.86
N HIS A 618 0.34 12.32 24.15
CA HIS A 618 0.28 12.35 22.68
C HIS A 618 0.34 13.75 22.06
N VAL A 619 0.38 14.83 22.85
CA VAL A 619 0.76 16.18 22.37
C VAL A 619 2.11 16.09 21.63
N PRO A 620 2.27 16.73 20.45
CA PRO A 620 3.40 16.48 19.56
C PRO A 620 4.70 16.85 20.25
N TYR A 621 5.51 15.81 20.45
CA TYR A 621 6.85 15.86 21.02
C TYR A 621 7.72 17.00 20.48
N TYR A 622 7.51 17.34 19.21
CA TYR A 622 8.22 18.34 18.42
C TYR A 622 7.89 19.80 18.77
N ASN A 623 6.94 20.07 19.66
CA ASN A 623 6.68 21.41 20.24
C ASN A 623 6.87 21.43 21.78
N LEU A 624 7.41 20.36 22.39
CA LEU A 624 7.57 20.31 23.86
C LEU A 624 8.71 21.20 24.35
N GLU A 625 8.39 22.41 24.78
CA GLU A 625 9.21 23.10 25.79
C GLU A 625 9.31 22.25 27.08
N GLY A 626 10.37 22.45 27.87
CA GLY A 626 10.56 21.77 29.16
C GLY A 626 9.37 21.91 30.11
N ARG A 627 8.67 23.07 30.07
CA ARG A 627 7.43 23.32 30.82
C ARG A 627 6.32 22.32 30.55
N HIS A 628 6.26 21.72 29.36
CA HIS A 628 5.28 20.68 29.02
C HIS A 628 5.77 19.28 29.43
N ARG A 629 7.06 18.96 29.25
CA ARG A 629 7.68 17.73 29.79
C ARG A 629 7.38 17.57 31.28
N ASP A 630 7.60 18.63 32.06
CA ASP A 630 7.48 18.54 33.52
C ASP A 630 6.00 18.44 33.98
N LYS A 631 5.05 18.99 33.21
CA LYS A 631 3.61 18.71 33.38
C LYS A 631 3.29 17.22 33.17
N ILE A 632 3.73 16.64 32.05
CA ILE A 632 3.51 15.20 31.75
C ILE A 632 4.05 14.32 32.87
N LEU A 633 5.29 14.56 33.30
CA LEU A 633 5.94 13.75 34.34
C LEU A 633 5.22 13.84 35.69
N LYS A 634 4.73 15.03 36.05
CA LYS A 634 3.92 15.22 37.27
C LYS A 634 2.61 14.43 37.19
N TYR A 635 1.79 14.63 36.16
CA TYR A 635 0.46 14.04 36.09
C TYR A 635 0.49 12.51 35.92
N ALA A 636 1.49 11.98 35.20
CA ALA A 636 1.76 10.55 35.16
C ALA A 636 2.11 10.01 36.57
N SER A 637 3.01 10.69 37.30
CA SER A 637 3.37 10.28 38.68
C SER A 637 2.20 10.37 39.67
N ASP A 638 1.35 11.40 39.56
CA ASP A 638 0.12 11.53 40.34
C ASP A 638 -0.80 10.31 40.04
N LEU A 639 -1.04 9.99 38.76
CA LEU A 639 -1.89 8.88 38.34
C LEU A 639 -1.38 7.51 38.83
N PHE A 640 -0.07 7.29 38.81
CA PHE A 640 0.56 6.05 39.29
C PHE A 640 0.38 5.80 40.80
N SER A 641 -0.04 6.82 41.56
CA SER A 641 -0.39 6.68 42.99
C SER A 641 -1.87 6.32 43.25
N MET A 642 -2.72 6.35 42.23
CA MET A 642 -4.18 6.13 42.33
C MET A 642 -4.55 4.64 42.20
N HIS A 643 -5.80 4.29 42.50
CA HIS A 643 -6.26 2.90 42.42
C HIS A 643 -6.67 2.53 40.99
N ILE A 644 -5.74 2.00 40.19
CA ILE A 644 -6.02 1.64 38.81
C ILE A 644 -6.63 0.22 38.69
N PRO A 645 -7.84 0.06 38.11
CA PRO A 645 -8.43 -1.26 37.89
C PRO A 645 -7.57 -2.14 36.96
N THR A 646 -7.61 -3.46 37.17
CA THR A 646 -6.80 -4.42 36.41
C THR A 646 -7.12 -4.44 34.91
N SER A 647 -8.36 -4.08 34.53
CA SER A 647 -8.79 -3.82 33.15
C SER A 647 -8.09 -2.62 32.48
N THR A 648 -7.70 -1.62 33.29
CA THR A 648 -7.09 -0.35 32.87
C THR A 648 -5.56 -0.41 32.82
N PHE A 649 -4.96 -1.26 33.67
CA PHE A 649 -3.52 -1.40 33.84
C PHE A 649 -2.76 -1.59 32.51
N ILE A 650 -3.17 -2.54 31.66
CA ILE A 650 -2.42 -2.88 30.44
C ILE A 650 -2.53 -1.81 29.35
N PRO A 651 -3.72 -1.24 29.04
CA PRO A 651 -3.81 -0.05 28.19
C PRO A 651 -2.91 1.10 28.69
N LEU A 652 -2.89 1.37 30.00
CA LEU A 652 -2.06 2.42 30.59
C LEU A 652 -0.56 2.13 30.47
N VAL A 653 -0.11 0.91 30.73
CA VAL A 653 1.30 0.52 30.54
C VAL A 653 1.73 0.61 29.08
N ASN A 654 0.87 0.22 28.13
CA ASN A 654 1.17 0.31 26.71
C ASN A 654 1.44 1.76 26.26
N GLU A 655 0.61 2.72 26.68
CA GLU A 655 0.78 4.13 26.30
C GLU A 655 1.89 4.84 27.09
N CYS A 656 1.97 4.61 28.40
CA CYS A 656 3.07 5.17 29.18
C CYS A 656 4.43 4.67 28.69
N THR A 657 4.58 3.39 28.32
CA THR A 657 5.83 2.85 27.75
C THR A 657 6.26 3.62 26.50
N LYS A 658 5.36 3.77 25.51
CA LYS A 658 5.64 4.49 24.25
C LYS A 658 6.18 5.89 24.49
N VAL A 659 5.63 6.61 25.48
CA VAL A 659 5.88 8.05 25.63
C VAL A 659 6.96 8.35 26.66
N LEU A 660 7.11 7.54 27.71
CA LEU A 660 8.28 7.59 28.58
C LEU A 660 9.57 7.28 27.79
N TRP A 661 9.49 6.37 26.80
CA TRP A 661 10.53 6.17 25.78
C TRP A 661 10.83 7.45 24.99
N ARG A 662 9.80 8.15 24.47
CA ARG A 662 9.97 9.46 23.77
C ARG A 662 10.61 10.52 24.68
N ILE A 663 10.21 10.62 25.95
CA ILE A 663 10.74 11.64 26.88
C ILE A 663 12.25 11.49 27.11
N SER A 664 12.81 10.27 27.01
CA SER A 664 14.26 10.07 27.10
C SER A 664 15.05 10.93 26.10
N TYR A 665 14.48 11.23 24.93
CA TYR A 665 15.11 12.02 23.88
C TYR A 665 15.23 13.53 24.19
N ILE A 666 14.53 14.04 25.23
CA ILE A 666 14.60 15.47 25.66
C ILE A 666 15.87 15.75 26.50
N GLY A 667 16.62 14.71 26.89
CA GLY A 667 17.73 14.86 27.84
C GLY A 667 17.26 14.93 29.30
N GLY A 668 18.18 15.31 30.21
CA GLY A 668 17.94 15.36 31.65
C GLY A 668 17.72 14.01 32.34
N ASN A 669 17.67 14.04 33.67
CA ASN A 669 17.39 12.86 34.50
C ASN A 669 15.90 12.50 34.44
N ASN A 670 15.60 11.21 34.22
CA ASN A 670 14.23 10.68 34.12
C ASN A 670 13.85 9.78 35.32
N LEU A 671 14.80 9.49 36.22
CA LEU A 671 14.60 8.63 37.39
C LEU A 671 13.37 9.01 38.24
N PRO A 672 13.08 10.30 38.53
CA PRO A 672 11.93 10.65 39.38
C PRO A 672 10.58 10.15 38.84
N ALA A 673 10.37 10.16 37.52
CA ALA A 673 9.12 9.69 36.92
C ALA A 673 9.12 8.19 36.62
N LEU A 674 10.26 7.67 36.15
CA LEU A 674 10.40 6.24 35.84
C LEU A 674 10.35 5.37 37.11
N ALA A 675 10.81 5.87 38.26
CA ALA A 675 10.67 5.18 39.54
C ALA A 675 9.20 4.94 39.91
N GLY A 676 8.36 5.98 39.84
CA GLY A 676 6.91 5.85 40.10
C GLY A 676 6.21 4.90 39.13
N PHE A 677 6.55 4.96 37.84
CA PHE A 677 6.02 4.01 36.85
C PHE A 677 6.49 2.57 37.10
N GLY A 678 7.74 2.39 37.54
CA GLY A 678 8.31 1.09 37.85
C GLY A 678 7.71 0.44 39.10
N ASP A 679 7.45 1.22 40.16
CA ASP A 679 6.71 0.76 41.33
C ASP A 679 5.26 0.40 40.97
N PHE A 680 4.61 1.23 40.15
CA PHE A 680 3.26 0.98 39.63
C PHE A 680 3.18 -0.34 38.84
N ILE A 681 4.09 -0.57 37.89
CA ILE A 681 4.16 -1.84 37.14
C ILE A 681 4.38 -3.02 38.09
N ALA A 682 5.34 -2.95 39.00
CA ALA A 682 5.67 -4.07 39.87
C ALA A 682 4.49 -4.47 40.78
N ALA A 683 3.85 -3.50 41.43
CA ALA A 683 2.71 -3.73 42.30
C ALA A 683 1.49 -4.32 41.56
N HIS A 684 1.21 -3.85 40.34
CA HIS A 684 0.10 -4.37 39.55
C HIS A 684 0.41 -5.74 38.94
N MET A 685 1.65 -6.01 38.54
CA MET A 685 2.06 -7.33 38.03
C MET A 685 2.04 -8.40 39.13
N GLU A 686 2.45 -8.10 40.36
CA GLU A 686 2.32 -9.01 41.49
C GLU A 686 0.86 -9.35 41.82
N GLN A 687 -0.02 -8.34 41.81
CA GLN A 687 -1.48 -8.54 41.93
C GLN A 687 -2.05 -9.35 40.76
N TYR A 688 -1.59 -9.08 39.52
CA TYR A 688 -2.07 -9.77 38.33
C TYR A 688 -1.73 -11.26 38.34
N VAL A 689 -0.49 -11.61 38.70
CA VAL A 689 -0.04 -12.99 38.83
C VAL A 689 -0.77 -13.71 39.98
N SER A 690 -0.76 -13.13 41.18
CA SER A 690 -1.31 -13.77 42.39
C SER A 690 -2.80 -14.12 42.29
N ARG A 691 -3.60 -13.33 41.55
CA ARG A 691 -5.02 -13.59 41.30
C ARG A 691 -5.28 -14.76 40.34
N ASN A 692 -4.43 -14.97 39.32
CA ASN A 692 -4.73 -15.85 38.20
C ASN A 692 -4.04 -17.23 38.25
N LYS A 693 -2.85 -17.34 38.86
CA LYS A 693 -2.17 -18.61 39.16
C LYS A 693 -1.04 -18.38 40.16
N LYS A 694 -0.87 -19.30 41.12
CA LYS A 694 0.27 -19.27 42.06
C LYS A 694 1.60 -19.64 41.36
N VAL A 695 2.18 -18.67 40.65
CA VAL A 695 3.56 -18.74 40.15
C VAL A 695 4.52 -18.68 41.34
N ASN A 696 4.88 -19.85 41.85
CA ASN A 696 5.64 -19.97 43.10
C ASN A 696 7.15 -19.96 42.83
N ALA A 697 7.70 -18.76 42.60
CA ALA A 697 9.13 -18.53 42.30
C ALA A 697 10.04 -18.71 43.53
N GLY A 698 10.03 -19.90 44.12
CA GLY A 698 10.79 -20.23 45.34
C GLY A 698 12.30 -20.36 45.09
N PHE A 699 13.02 -19.24 45.16
CA PHE A 699 14.48 -19.20 44.96
C PHE A 699 15.24 -19.91 46.07
N LYS A 700 15.61 -21.18 45.85
CA LYS A 700 16.58 -21.88 46.70
C LYS A 700 17.99 -21.38 46.41
N LYS A 701 18.71 -20.91 47.43
CA LYS A 701 20.12 -20.50 47.30
C LYS A 701 20.97 -21.74 46.92
N THR A 702 21.46 -21.78 45.68
CA THR A 702 22.21 -22.95 45.16
C THR A 702 23.66 -22.91 45.60
N SER A 703 24.21 -24.08 45.92
CA SER A 703 25.66 -24.28 46.12
C SER A 703 26.44 -24.07 44.82
N LYS A 704 27.78 -23.96 44.92
CA LYS A 704 28.70 -23.71 43.79
C LYS A 704 28.37 -24.59 42.57
N LYS A 705 27.78 -23.97 41.54
CA LYS A 705 27.52 -24.58 40.23
C LYS A 705 28.80 -24.67 39.41
N LYS A 706 28.86 -25.63 38.47
CA LYS A 706 29.96 -25.73 37.49
C LYS A 706 29.83 -24.73 36.33
N LYS A 707 28.59 -24.33 35.97
CA LYS A 707 28.29 -23.30 34.97
C LYS A 707 27.18 -22.38 35.49
N LEU A 708 27.26 -21.09 35.16
CA LEU A 708 26.24 -20.08 35.46
C LEU A 708 25.15 -20.11 34.40
N ARG A 709 23.87 -20.11 34.80
CA ARG A 709 22.75 -20.04 33.84
C ARG A 709 22.31 -18.61 33.63
N ILE A 710 22.49 -18.11 32.41
CA ILE A 710 22.14 -16.74 32.05
C ILE A 710 21.07 -16.77 30.96
N GLY A 711 20.02 -15.97 31.14
CA GLY A 711 18.97 -15.77 30.14
C GLY A 711 19.04 -14.38 29.52
N TYR A 712 18.85 -14.31 28.20
CA TYR A 712 18.64 -13.06 27.46
C TYR A 712 17.20 -13.01 26.96
N ILE A 713 16.51 -11.89 27.13
CA ILE A 713 15.13 -11.71 26.72
C ILE A 713 14.90 -10.37 26.02
N SER A 714 14.20 -10.42 24.88
CA SER A 714 13.79 -9.26 24.10
C SER A 714 12.73 -9.63 23.07
N ARG A 715 11.94 -8.62 22.66
CA ARG A 715 11.12 -8.67 21.43
C ARG A 715 11.92 -8.30 20.17
N LEU A 716 13.15 -7.83 20.34
CA LEU A 716 13.94 -7.18 19.30
C LEU A 716 15.03 -8.08 18.67
N PHE A 717 15.05 -9.40 18.93
CA PHE A 717 16.07 -10.34 18.41
C PHE A 717 15.91 -10.68 16.90
N TYR A 718 15.93 -9.63 16.08
CA TYR A 718 15.91 -9.59 14.62
C TYR A 718 16.90 -8.49 14.15
N GLU A 719 17.00 -8.19 12.86
CA GLU A 719 17.90 -7.19 12.26
C GLU A 719 17.61 -5.73 12.68
N GLN A 720 17.99 -5.36 13.91
CA GLN A 720 17.89 -3.99 14.42
C GLN A 720 18.97 -3.66 15.48
N ALA A 721 18.99 -2.39 15.91
CA ALA A 721 20.05 -1.79 16.74
C ALA A 721 20.44 -2.56 18.01
N VAL A 722 19.47 -3.01 18.82
CA VAL A 722 19.75 -3.72 20.09
C VAL A 722 20.38 -5.09 19.83
N SER A 723 20.03 -5.77 18.73
CA SER A 723 20.66 -7.03 18.32
C SER A 723 22.12 -6.83 17.96
N TYR A 724 22.44 -5.81 17.16
CA TYR A 724 23.83 -5.52 16.78
C TYR A 724 24.71 -5.16 17.99
N TYR A 725 24.16 -4.53 19.03
CA TYR A 725 24.85 -4.30 20.31
C TYR A 725 24.97 -5.58 21.17
N MET A 726 23.99 -6.47 21.11
CA MET A 726 23.88 -7.64 21.97
C MET A 726 24.62 -8.89 21.43
N VAL A 727 24.52 -9.17 20.14
CA VAL A 727 24.76 -10.52 19.57
C VAL A 727 26.19 -11.04 19.80
N ASN A 728 27.19 -10.15 19.78
CA ASN A 728 28.58 -10.47 20.12
C ASN A 728 28.71 -11.17 21.48
N ARG A 729 27.91 -10.78 22.48
CA ARG A 729 27.92 -11.40 23.81
C ARG A 729 27.48 -12.87 23.75
N VAL A 730 26.45 -13.18 22.97
CA VAL A 730 25.96 -14.56 22.76
C VAL A 730 26.96 -15.37 21.92
N ILE A 731 27.58 -14.75 20.91
CA ILE A 731 28.58 -15.39 20.04
C ILE A 731 29.79 -15.86 20.84
N HIS A 732 30.35 -14.98 21.68
CA HIS A 732 31.65 -15.18 22.33
C HIS A 732 31.58 -15.79 23.74
N HIS A 733 30.39 -16.07 24.28
CA HIS A 733 30.27 -16.60 25.64
C HIS A 733 31.09 -17.86 25.88
N ASN A 734 31.89 -17.87 26.95
CA ASN A 734 32.69 -19.01 27.36
C ASN A 734 31.78 -20.15 27.80
N LYS A 735 31.56 -21.10 26.88
CA LYS A 735 30.65 -22.23 27.05
C LYS A 735 31.06 -23.17 28.17
N ASP A 736 32.25 -23.05 28.76
CA ASP A 736 32.66 -23.80 29.96
C ASP A 736 32.32 -23.14 31.29
N ASN A 737 32.09 -21.82 31.30
CA ASN A 737 31.64 -21.09 32.47
C ASN A 737 30.13 -20.77 32.44
N PHE A 738 29.51 -20.66 31.25
CA PHE A 738 28.13 -20.20 31.07
C PHE A 738 27.27 -21.20 30.29
N GLU A 739 26.01 -21.36 30.69
CA GLU A 739 24.94 -22.03 29.93
C GLU A 739 23.94 -20.95 29.50
N VAL A 740 23.92 -20.63 28.20
CA VAL A 740 23.24 -19.44 27.65
C VAL A 740 21.83 -19.77 27.15
N TYR A 741 20.82 -19.10 27.69
CA TYR A 741 19.43 -19.19 27.27
C TYR A 741 19.02 -17.90 26.55
N THR A 742 18.26 -17.99 25.47
CA THR A 742 17.71 -16.83 24.75
C THR A 742 16.22 -17.01 24.51
N PHE A 743 15.43 -16.01 24.93
CA PHE A 743 13.98 -15.97 24.87
C PHE A 743 13.57 -14.86 23.89
N ALA A 744 13.28 -15.22 22.64
CA ALA A 744 12.86 -14.28 21.59
C ALA A 744 11.32 -14.15 21.60
N LEU A 745 10.82 -12.91 21.70
CA LEU A 745 9.39 -12.60 21.79
C LEU A 745 8.87 -12.01 20.47
N GLY A 746 7.66 -12.36 20.05
CA GLY A 746 7.05 -11.81 18.83
C GLY A 746 7.47 -12.53 17.55
N LYS A 747 6.89 -12.11 16.41
CA LYS A 747 6.77 -12.92 15.19
C LYS A 747 7.98 -12.90 14.24
N ALA A 748 8.90 -11.96 14.40
CA ALA A 748 10.08 -11.84 13.54
C ALA A 748 11.03 -13.04 13.70
N TYR A 749 11.62 -13.46 12.58
CA TYR A 749 12.73 -14.42 12.52
C TYR A 749 13.52 -14.17 11.23
N ASP A 750 14.79 -13.84 11.35
CA ASP A 750 15.71 -13.55 10.23
C ASP A 750 17.12 -14.15 10.47
N GLU A 751 18.11 -13.71 9.69
CA GLU A 751 19.50 -14.19 9.81
C GLU A 751 20.11 -13.82 11.17
N MET A 752 19.79 -12.64 11.70
CA MET A 752 20.19 -12.21 13.05
C MET A 752 19.52 -13.07 14.14
N THR A 753 18.23 -13.37 14.01
CA THR A 753 17.55 -14.34 14.90
C THR A 753 18.21 -15.72 14.86
N SER A 754 18.63 -16.17 13.68
CA SER A 754 19.32 -17.46 13.50
C SER A 754 20.71 -17.49 14.16
N ILE A 755 21.45 -16.37 14.19
CA ILE A 755 22.71 -16.26 14.95
C ILE A 755 22.45 -16.43 16.45
N PHE A 756 21.40 -15.80 17.00
CA PHE A 756 21.00 -15.99 18.40
C PHE A 756 20.65 -17.45 18.70
N GLU A 757 19.91 -18.12 17.83
CA GLU A 757 19.58 -19.55 17.98
C GLU A 757 20.83 -20.44 17.96
N LYS A 758 21.68 -20.27 16.94
CA LYS A 758 22.91 -21.04 16.69
C LYS A 758 23.94 -20.94 17.83
N HIS A 759 24.08 -19.77 18.46
CA HIS A 759 25.11 -19.55 19.47
C HIS A 759 24.63 -19.80 20.92
N SER A 760 23.32 -19.73 21.17
CA SER A 760 22.71 -20.08 22.46
C SER A 760 22.92 -21.55 22.84
N SER A 761 22.95 -21.85 24.14
CA SER A 761 22.84 -23.24 24.64
C SER A 761 21.39 -23.73 24.64
N ARG A 762 20.43 -22.81 24.78
CA ARG A 762 18.98 -23.03 24.64
C ARG A 762 18.34 -21.82 23.98
N PHE A 763 17.63 -22.02 22.88
CA PHE A 763 16.83 -20.97 22.23
C PHE A 763 15.34 -21.25 22.42
N LYS A 764 14.55 -20.21 22.64
CA LYS A 764 13.09 -20.30 22.75
C LYS A 764 12.42 -19.11 22.09
N HIS A 765 11.89 -19.34 20.89
CA HIS A 765 11.05 -18.38 20.18
C HIS A 765 9.59 -18.49 20.64
N PHE A 766 8.96 -17.34 20.89
CA PHE A 766 7.55 -17.20 21.23
C PHE A 766 6.88 -16.27 20.21
N LYS A 767 6.69 -16.78 19.00
CA LYS A 767 6.03 -16.08 17.89
C LYS A 767 4.61 -15.58 18.23
N ASP A 768 3.83 -16.39 18.92
CA ASP A 768 2.42 -16.11 19.23
C ASP A 768 2.30 -15.46 20.62
N ILE A 769 2.70 -14.19 20.78
CA ILE A 769 2.42 -13.40 22.01
C ILE A 769 1.73 -12.09 21.62
N ASP A 770 0.43 -12.19 21.36
CA ASP A 770 -0.46 -11.03 21.21
C ASP A 770 -1.44 -10.91 22.40
N ALA A 771 -1.54 -11.93 23.26
CA ALA A 771 -2.52 -12.02 24.35
C ALA A 771 -1.88 -12.16 25.74
N ILE A 772 -2.64 -11.76 26.76
CA ILE A 772 -2.23 -11.78 28.17
C ILE A 772 -1.96 -13.21 28.67
N GLU A 773 -2.69 -14.20 28.16
CA GLU A 773 -2.56 -15.60 28.57
C GLU A 773 -1.20 -16.21 28.18
N ASP A 774 -0.58 -15.70 27.11
CA ASP A 774 0.76 -16.09 26.67
C ASP A 774 1.89 -15.54 27.57
N VAL A 775 1.63 -14.50 28.36
CA VAL A 775 2.60 -13.94 29.33
C VAL A 775 2.98 -15.02 30.36
N TYR A 776 2.01 -15.80 30.85
CA TYR A 776 2.26 -16.92 31.74
C TYR A 776 3.14 -18.01 31.12
N ARG A 777 3.02 -18.23 29.80
CA ARG A 777 3.86 -19.20 29.08
C ARG A 777 5.32 -18.75 29.06
N VAL A 778 5.59 -17.45 28.89
CA VAL A 778 6.94 -16.87 28.97
C VAL A 778 7.49 -16.98 30.39
N ILE A 779 6.72 -16.52 31.39
CA ILE A 779 7.04 -16.61 32.83
C ILE A 779 7.43 -18.05 33.23
N GLN A 780 6.62 -19.04 32.86
CA GLN A 780 6.85 -20.43 33.21
C GLN A 780 8.12 -20.99 32.56
N ASN A 781 8.39 -20.67 31.29
CA ASN A 781 9.62 -21.12 30.59
C ASN A 781 10.90 -20.50 31.21
N ILE A 782 10.84 -19.26 31.70
CA ILE A 782 11.95 -18.61 32.43
C ILE A 782 12.21 -19.33 33.75
N ILE A 783 11.16 -19.61 34.53
CA ILE A 783 11.24 -20.30 35.82
C ILE A 783 11.73 -21.74 35.68
N ASP A 784 11.20 -22.49 34.70
CA ASP A 784 11.57 -23.89 34.44
C ASP A 784 13.04 -24.03 33.98
N SER A 785 13.57 -23.00 33.31
CA SER A 785 14.98 -22.91 32.92
C SER A 785 15.94 -22.83 34.13
N LYS A 786 15.45 -22.38 35.29
CA LYS A 786 16.20 -22.28 36.56
C LYS A 786 17.48 -21.47 36.40
N LEU A 787 17.32 -20.29 35.79
CA LEU A 787 18.38 -19.32 35.55
C LEU A 787 18.92 -18.76 36.87
N ASP A 788 20.19 -18.36 36.85
CA ASP A 788 20.83 -17.60 37.91
C ASP A 788 20.65 -16.10 37.68
N LEU A 789 20.87 -15.65 36.44
CA LEU A 789 20.67 -14.29 35.96
C LEU A 789 19.67 -14.26 34.79
N LEU A 790 18.81 -13.25 34.74
CA LEU A 790 18.03 -12.86 33.57
C LEU A 790 18.42 -11.44 33.18
N ILE A 791 18.72 -11.25 31.90
CA ILE A 791 19.24 -10.01 31.36
C ILE A 791 18.28 -9.54 30.27
N TYR A 792 17.56 -8.48 30.57
CA TYR A 792 16.75 -7.76 29.59
C TYR A 792 17.70 -6.90 28.75
N THR A 793 17.69 -7.06 27.42
CA THR A 793 18.58 -6.25 26.57
C THR A 793 18.10 -4.81 26.43
N ASP A 794 16.79 -4.63 26.60
CA ASP A 794 16.03 -3.41 26.52
C ASP A 794 14.81 -3.53 27.45
N ILE A 795 14.46 -2.42 28.10
CA ILE A 795 13.21 -2.20 28.83
C ILE A 795 12.77 -0.77 28.47
N GLY A 796 11.46 -0.55 28.33
CA GLY A 796 10.90 0.73 27.87
C GLY A 796 10.73 0.83 26.35
N MET A 797 11.37 -0.03 25.55
CA MET A 797 11.09 -0.14 24.12
C MET A 797 9.89 -1.03 23.79
N ASP A 798 9.53 -1.94 24.70
CA ASP A 798 8.43 -2.89 24.56
C ASP A 798 7.63 -3.00 25.87
N PRO A 799 6.29 -2.86 25.87
CA PRO A 799 5.48 -2.99 27.08
C PRO A 799 5.55 -4.38 27.72
N LEU A 800 5.73 -5.45 26.92
CA LEU A 800 5.78 -6.81 27.44
C LEU A 800 7.09 -7.10 28.20
N THR A 801 8.26 -6.69 27.69
CA THR A 801 9.51 -6.78 28.47
C THR A 801 9.41 -5.94 29.75
N TYR A 802 8.78 -4.76 29.71
CA TYR A 802 8.54 -3.93 30.90
C TYR A 802 7.68 -4.64 31.96
N MET A 803 6.55 -5.23 31.56
CA MET A 803 5.67 -6.00 32.45
C MET A 803 6.35 -7.25 33.02
N LEU A 804 7.09 -8.00 32.20
CA LEU A 804 7.86 -9.17 32.65
C LEU A 804 8.97 -8.76 33.64
N ALA A 805 9.66 -7.65 33.37
CA ALA A 805 10.68 -7.09 34.24
C ALA A 805 10.12 -6.59 35.59
N GLY A 806 8.85 -6.15 35.61
CA GLY A 806 8.09 -5.85 36.83
C GLY A 806 7.83 -7.03 37.76
N LEU A 807 8.10 -8.27 37.32
CA LEU A 807 8.10 -9.45 38.17
C LEU A 807 9.51 -9.86 38.55
N ARG A 808 9.68 -10.39 39.75
CA ARG A 808 10.91 -11.10 40.15
C ARG A 808 10.83 -12.55 39.67
N LEU A 809 11.28 -12.81 38.44
CA LEU A 809 11.17 -14.12 37.78
C LEU A 809 12.33 -15.08 38.10
N VAL A 810 13.50 -14.52 38.39
CA VAL A 810 14.75 -15.23 38.69
C VAL A 810 15.44 -14.57 39.89
N PRO A 811 16.53 -15.15 40.45
CA PRO A 811 17.27 -14.51 41.53
C PRO A 811 17.78 -13.11 41.14
N ILE A 812 18.67 -13.02 40.14
CA ILE A 812 19.31 -11.77 39.72
C ILE A 812 18.68 -11.29 38.41
N GLN A 813 18.21 -10.05 38.37
CA GLN A 813 17.70 -9.43 37.14
C GLN A 813 18.55 -8.22 36.77
N CYS A 814 19.06 -8.19 35.55
CA CYS A 814 19.87 -7.12 35.00
C CYS A 814 19.22 -6.53 33.75
N VAL A 815 19.62 -5.31 33.39
CA VAL A 815 19.27 -4.67 32.12
C VAL A 815 20.52 -4.12 31.42
N LEU A 816 20.49 -4.03 30.09
CA LEU A 816 21.55 -3.43 29.27
C LEU A 816 21.11 -2.08 28.66
N VAL A 817 22.07 -1.37 28.05
CA VAL A 817 21.92 -0.07 27.39
C VAL A 817 21.07 -0.07 26.10
N GLY A 818 20.22 -1.08 25.85
CA GLY A 818 19.29 -1.07 24.70
C GLY A 818 18.34 0.14 24.73
N HIS A 819 18.03 0.64 25.94
CA HIS A 819 17.46 1.97 26.14
C HIS A 819 18.31 2.77 27.14
N GLY A 820 18.79 3.95 26.75
CA GLY A 820 19.82 4.73 27.45
C GLY A 820 19.35 5.50 28.69
N THR A 821 18.49 4.92 29.52
CA THR A 821 17.92 5.51 30.75
C THR A 821 17.61 4.40 31.74
N THR A 822 17.45 4.74 33.02
CA THR A 822 16.94 3.82 34.05
C THR A 822 15.60 3.20 33.66
N THR A 823 15.33 1.98 34.11
CA THR A 823 14.01 1.34 34.02
C THR A 823 13.05 1.82 35.10
N GLY A 824 13.61 2.36 36.20
CA GLY A 824 12.87 2.73 37.41
C GLY A 824 12.25 1.55 38.17
N LEU A 825 12.47 0.30 37.77
CA LEU A 825 11.83 -0.86 38.39
C LEU A 825 12.48 -1.25 39.74
N PRO A 826 11.69 -1.60 40.78
CA PRO A 826 12.23 -2.19 42.03
C PRO A 826 12.74 -3.62 41.84
N THR A 827 12.45 -4.24 40.69
CA THR A 827 12.71 -5.65 40.38
C THR A 827 13.93 -5.89 39.50
N ILE A 828 14.63 -4.84 39.04
CA ILE A 828 15.93 -4.93 38.37
C ILE A 828 17.04 -4.53 39.34
N ASP A 829 18.04 -5.40 39.51
CA ASP A 829 19.12 -5.21 40.48
C ASP A 829 20.26 -4.35 39.91
N TYR A 830 20.57 -4.54 38.62
CA TYR A 830 21.77 -4.00 37.97
C TYR A 830 21.48 -3.43 36.59
N TYR A 831 21.99 -2.22 36.32
CA TYR A 831 22.07 -1.64 34.98
C TYR A 831 23.51 -1.77 34.48
N ILE A 832 23.73 -2.49 33.37
CA ILE A 832 25.07 -2.79 32.87
C ILE A 832 25.36 -1.90 31.65
N SER A 833 26.31 -0.97 31.82
CA SER A 833 26.66 0.09 30.88
C SER A 833 28.17 0.14 30.59
N GLY A 834 28.59 1.10 29.76
CA GLY A 834 29.99 1.40 29.51
C GLY A 834 30.61 2.37 30.52
N ASP A 835 31.79 2.90 30.20
CA ASP A 835 32.48 3.96 30.95
C ASP A 835 32.32 5.35 30.29
N PHE A 836 31.47 5.46 29.26
CA PHE A 836 30.89 6.72 28.79
C PHE A 836 29.99 7.41 29.83
N GLU A 837 29.53 6.67 30.84
CA GLU A 837 28.71 7.15 31.94
C GLU A 837 29.36 8.38 32.64
N PRO A 838 28.61 9.45 32.93
CA PRO A 838 29.14 10.61 33.64
C PRO A 838 29.57 10.23 35.08
N PRO A 839 30.46 11.00 35.73
CA PRO A 839 31.00 10.64 37.05
C PRO A 839 29.94 10.29 38.09
N ASP A 840 28.87 11.07 38.13
CA ASP A 840 27.71 11.04 39.02
C ASP A 840 26.56 10.11 38.58
N ALA A 841 26.73 9.34 37.50
CA ALA A 841 25.66 8.56 36.86
C ALA A 841 24.85 7.66 37.80
N SER A 842 25.40 7.21 38.92
CA SER A 842 24.66 6.43 39.93
C SER A 842 23.43 7.16 40.50
N SER A 843 23.31 8.47 40.31
CA SER A 843 22.11 9.27 40.64
C SER A 843 21.05 9.30 39.53
N HIS A 844 21.35 8.73 38.35
CA HIS A 844 20.46 8.63 37.19
C HIS A 844 19.75 7.27 37.11
N TYR A 845 20.12 6.32 37.97
CA TYR A 845 19.63 4.94 37.99
C TYR A 845 18.99 4.57 39.33
N ARG A 846 17.99 3.67 39.29
CA ARG A 846 17.43 2.99 40.48
C ARG A 846 18.23 1.73 40.79
N GLU A 847 18.69 1.10 39.72
CA GLU A 847 19.52 -0.08 39.67
C GLU A 847 20.95 0.23 40.10
N LYS A 848 21.69 -0.77 40.59
CA LYS A 848 23.13 -0.64 40.84
C LYS A 848 23.87 -0.59 39.51
N LEU A 849 24.34 0.60 39.11
CA LEU A 849 25.09 0.80 37.87
C LEU A 849 26.42 0.03 37.87
N ILE A 850 26.65 -0.72 36.81
CA ILE A 850 27.90 -1.44 36.51
C ILE A 850 28.51 -0.83 35.25
N ARG A 851 29.65 -0.16 35.41
CA ARG A 851 30.43 0.40 34.29
C ARG A 851 31.45 -0.63 33.82
N LEU A 852 31.32 -1.08 32.58
CA LEU A 852 32.29 -1.89 31.84
C LEU A 852 33.22 -0.97 31.04
N PRO A 853 34.41 -1.43 30.61
CA PRO A 853 35.29 -0.62 29.77
C PRO A 853 34.67 -0.23 28.43
N ASN A 854 35.01 0.97 27.93
CA ASN A 854 34.58 1.51 26.65
C ASN A 854 33.03 1.53 26.54
N LEU A 855 32.46 1.23 25.37
CA LEU A 855 31.01 1.08 25.15
C LEU A 855 30.34 -0.07 25.94
N GLY A 856 31.09 -0.84 26.73
CA GLY A 856 30.60 -1.98 27.52
C GLY A 856 30.18 -3.23 26.72
N ALA A 857 30.01 -3.09 25.40
CA ALA A 857 30.10 -4.16 24.41
C ALA A 857 31.03 -3.70 23.28
N ALA A 858 31.38 -4.62 22.39
CA ALA A 858 31.72 -4.26 21.02
C ALA A 858 30.49 -4.49 20.13
N GLN A 859 30.24 -3.57 19.19
CA GLN A 859 29.16 -3.66 18.22
C GLN A 859 29.44 -4.80 17.22
N PHE A 860 28.40 -5.50 16.76
CA PHE A 860 28.52 -6.43 15.63
C PHE A 860 28.85 -5.65 14.34
N PRO A 861 29.68 -6.18 13.42
CA PRO A 861 29.96 -5.52 12.15
C PRO A 861 28.68 -5.15 11.38
N PRO A 862 28.65 -4.01 10.68
CA PRO A 862 27.45 -3.60 9.95
C PRO A 862 27.16 -4.56 8.78
N PRO A 863 25.89 -4.69 8.33
CA PRO A 863 25.49 -5.59 7.23
C PRO A 863 26.04 -5.19 5.85
N PHE A 864 26.90 -4.17 5.80
CA PHE A 864 27.60 -3.68 4.63
C PHE A 864 29.14 -3.77 4.75
N ALA A 865 29.66 -4.47 5.76
CA ALA A 865 31.10 -4.58 6.03
C ALA A 865 31.93 -5.15 4.87
N ASP A 866 31.34 -6.03 4.06
CA ASP A 866 31.97 -6.72 2.93
C ASP A 866 31.51 -6.23 1.55
N SER A 867 30.59 -5.26 1.48
CA SER A 867 30.12 -4.70 0.21
C SER A 867 31.03 -3.58 -0.31
N ILE A 868 31.25 -3.54 -1.62
CA ILE A 868 31.96 -2.44 -2.29
C ILE A 868 31.05 -1.20 -2.26
N PRO A 869 31.45 -0.08 -1.61
CA PRO A 869 30.63 1.11 -1.53
C PRO A 869 30.59 1.86 -2.87
N VAL A 870 29.45 2.50 -3.16
CA VAL A 870 29.30 3.46 -4.26
C VAL A 870 30.19 4.69 -4.05
N THR A 871 30.60 5.33 -5.15
CA THR A 871 31.47 6.51 -5.12
C THR A 871 30.71 7.79 -5.43
N ARG A 872 31.30 8.95 -5.10
CA ARG A 872 30.77 10.27 -5.51
C ARG A 872 30.56 10.41 -7.01
N LYS A 873 31.39 9.72 -7.83
CA LYS A 873 31.31 9.74 -9.28
C LYS A 873 30.01 9.12 -9.79
N ASP A 874 29.55 8.05 -9.16
CA ASP A 874 28.32 7.35 -9.53
C ASP A 874 27.08 8.23 -9.26
N TRP A 875 27.17 9.10 -8.25
CA TRP A 875 26.15 10.09 -7.87
C TRP A 875 26.36 11.48 -8.50
N LYS A 876 27.41 11.66 -9.33
CA LYS A 876 27.82 12.94 -9.94
C LYS A 876 28.05 14.09 -8.92
N ILE A 877 28.46 13.76 -7.70
CA ILE A 877 28.75 14.73 -6.63
C ILE A 877 30.13 15.36 -6.90
N PRO A 878 30.25 16.70 -6.93
CA PRO A 878 31.53 17.38 -7.15
C PRO A 878 32.58 17.06 -6.06
N GLU A 879 33.86 17.05 -6.42
CA GLU A 879 34.95 16.72 -5.48
C GLU A 879 35.21 17.84 -4.46
N GLU A 880 34.87 19.08 -4.81
CA GLU A 880 34.94 20.28 -3.98
C GLU A 880 33.74 20.46 -3.04
N ALA A 881 32.69 19.66 -3.19
CA ALA A 881 31.51 19.70 -2.32
C ALA A 881 31.80 19.05 -0.96
N VAL A 882 31.42 19.72 0.14
CA VAL A 882 31.48 19.13 1.49
C VAL A 882 30.15 18.49 1.82
N VAL A 883 30.12 17.17 1.96
CA VAL A 883 28.89 16.41 2.18
C VAL A 883 28.79 16.03 3.66
N PHE A 884 27.89 16.68 4.39
CA PHE A 884 27.51 16.27 5.74
C PHE A 884 26.40 15.22 5.67
N VAL A 885 26.38 14.25 6.58
CA VAL A 885 25.32 13.24 6.69
C VAL A 885 24.85 13.04 8.12
N SER A 886 23.55 12.81 8.30
CA SER A 886 23.01 12.22 9.53
C SER A 886 21.89 11.23 9.21
N CYS A 887 22.11 9.97 9.59
CA CYS A 887 21.14 8.88 9.46
C CYS A 887 20.35 8.61 10.76
N ALA A 888 20.35 9.58 11.69
CA ALA A 888 19.64 9.48 12.96
C ALA A 888 18.12 9.36 12.75
N ASN A 889 17.44 8.58 13.60
CA ASN A 889 15.98 8.51 13.62
C ASN A 889 15.39 9.90 13.92
N GLY A 890 14.29 10.26 13.24
CA GLY A 890 13.71 11.60 13.26
C GLY A 890 13.46 12.17 14.66
N ILE A 891 13.05 11.33 15.63
CA ILE A 891 12.83 11.75 17.02
C ILE A 891 14.06 12.41 17.68
N LYS A 892 15.28 12.15 17.19
CA LYS A 892 16.52 12.75 17.71
C LYS A 892 16.77 14.19 17.24
N HIS A 893 15.98 14.70 16.30
CA HIS A 893 16.10 16.06 15.76
C HIS A 893 15.15 17.02 16.50
N GLY A 894 15.57 17.49 17.67
CA GLY A 894 14.84 18.50 18.45
C GLY A 894 14.80 19.88 17.77
N PRO A 895 13.70 20.67 17.88
CA PRO A 895 13.52 21.92 17.13
C PRO A 895 14.63 22.96 17.33
N ALA A 896 15.18 23.03 18.53
CA ALA A 896 16.26 23.95 18.88
C ALA A 896 17.50 23.82 17.98
N ARG A 897 17.71 22.66 17.33
CA ARG A 897 18.89 22.37 16.51
C ARG A 897 18.70 22.59 15.00
N ASP A 898 17.51 22.92 14.53
CA ASP A 898 17.26 23.21 13.10
C ASP A 898 18.06 24.43 12.64
N THR A 899 18.19 25.42 13.52
CA THR A 899 19.02 26.63 13.36
C THR A 899 20.50 26.30 13.14
N LEU A 900 21.02 25.24 13.77
CA LEU A 900 22.42 24.83 13.65
C LEU A 900 22.71 24.22 12.28
N LEU A 901 21.79 23.41 11.75
CA LEU A 901 21.88 22.86 10.38
C LEU A 901 21.89 23.99 9.34
N VAL A 902 21.04 25.00 9.56
CA VAL A 902 20.99 26.22 8.74
C VAL A 902 22.29 27.02 8.83
N GLU A 903 22.86 27.22 10.02
CA GLU A 903 24.05 28.03 10.22
C GLU A 903 25.32 27.36 9.65
N ILE A 904 25.43 26.04 9.75
CA ILE A 904 26.45 25.23 9.06
C ILE A 904 26.38 25.48 7.54
N LEU A 905 25.17 25.42 6.95
CA LEU A 905 24.99 25.68 5.52
C LEU A 905 25.30 27.13 5.11
N LYS A 906 24.98 28.13 5.93
CA LYS A 906 25.33 29.54 5.64
C LYS A 906 26.84 29.76 5.64
N ARG A 907 27.53 29.23 6.65
CA ARG A 907 28.98 29.45 6.84
C ARG A 907 29.86 28.65 5.86
N ILE A 908 29.29 27.66 5.18
CA ILE A 908 30.01 26.78 4.24
C ILE A 908 29.23 26.74 2.91
N PRO A 909 29.49 27.66 1.96
CA PRO A 909 28.70 27.77 0.72
C PRO A 909 28.73 26.53 -0.18
N ASN A 910 29.84 25.79 -0.18
CA ASN A 910 30.04 24.54 -0.92
C ASN A 910 29.61 23.27 -0.15
N ALA A 911 28.92 23.42 0.99
CA ALA A 911 28.40 22.27 1.73
C ALA A 911 26.94 21.95 1.40
N CYS A 912 26.60 20.66 1.53
CA CYS A 912 25.23 20.16 1.64
C CYS A 912 25.07 19.25 2.87
N ILE A 913 23.83 19.10 3.35
CA ILE A 913 23.45 18.20 4.45
C ILE A 913 22.48 17.14 3.92
N LEU A 914 22.81 15.87 4.12
CA LEU A 914 21.95 14.72 3.85
C LEU A 914 21.35 14.21 5.17
N LEU A 915 20.03 14.27 5.31
CA LEU A 915 19.29 13.70 6.43
C LEU A 915 18.54 12.45 5.99
N LYS A 916 18.69 11.36 6.74
CA LYS A 916 17.83 10.17 6.62
C LYS A 916 17.12 9.94 7.96
N PRO A 917 15.99 10.63 8.22
CA PRO A 917 15.09 10.24 9.30
C PRO A 917 14.54 8.82 9.03
N CYS A 918 13.87 8.22 9.99
CA CYS A 918 13.58 6.78 9.98
C CYS A 918 12.14 6.49 10.39
N HIS A 919 11.48 5.72 9.52
CA HIS A 919 10.06 5.34 9.48
C HIS A 919 9.18 6.30 8.66
N SER A 920 8.49 5.75 7.64
CA SER A 920 7.54 6.44 6.76
C SER A 920 6.21 6.74 7.48
N THR A 921 6.28 7.56 8.51
CA THR A 921 5.15 8.03 9.31
C THR A 921 4.80 9.48 8.99
N ASN A 922 3.57 9.90 9.28
CA ASN A 922 3.18 11.31 9.20
C ASN A 922 4.05 12.20 10.10
N LEU A 923 4.60 11.64 11.18
CA LEU A 923 5.43 12.30 12.18
C LEU A 923 6.82 12.69 11.62
N ASP A 924 7.49 11.76 10.92
CA ASP A 924 8.75 12.03 10.22
C ASP A 924 8.56 12.97 9.02
N ASN A 925 7.38 12.96 8.39
CA ASN A 925 7.02 13.95 7.37
C ASN A 925 6.87 15.37 7.96
N GLN A 926 6.18 15.52 9.09
CA GLN A 926 6.05 16.79 9.81
C GLN A 926 7.42 17.34 10.27
N LEU A 927 8.27 16.47 10.81
CA LEU A 927 9.67 16.80 11.12
C LEU A 927 10.43 17.27 9.89
N GLY A 928 10.28 16.55 8.77
CA GLY A 928 10.91 16.88 7.50
C GLY A 928 10.49 18.27 7.00
N GLU A 929 9.20 18.62 7.10
CA GLU A 929 8.73 19.96 6.76
C GLU A 929 9.22 21.04 7.73
N ARG A 930 9.32 20.76 9.04
CA ARG A 930 9.88 21.71 10.01
C ARG A 930 11.31 22.12 9.62
N ILE A 931 12.16 21.14 9.32
CA ILE A 931 13.55 21.34 8.92
C ILE A 931 13.64 21.99 7.52
N ARG A 932 12.81 21.57 6.55
CA ARG A 932 12.73 22.20 5.23
C ARG A 932 12.31 23.67 5.32
N GLN A 933 11.34 24.00 6.17
CA GLN A 933 10.87 25.38 6.35
C GLN A 933 11.93 26.24 7.05
N ALA A 934 12.69 25.69 8.01
CA ALA A 934 13.85 26.39 8.59
C ALA A 934 14.93 26.69 7.54
N ALA A 935 15.25 25.73 6.65
CA ALA A 935 16.19 25.93 5.54
C ALA A 935 15.69 26.98 4.53
N LYS A 936 14.40 26.92 4.17
CA LYS A 936 13.73 27.85 3.24
C LYS A 936 13.66 29.28 3.79
N ASN A 937 13.40 29.44 5.09
CA ASN A 937 13.44 30.75 5.76
C ASN A 937 14.84 31.40 5.75
N ALA A 938 15.89 30.61 5.44
CA ALA A 938 17.28 31.06 5.40
C ALA A 938 17.91 31.03 3.99
N GLY A 939 17.18 30.61 2.95
CA GLY A 939 17.71 30.53 1.58
C GLY A 939 18.78 29.44 1.38
N VAL A 940 18.67 28.32 2.10
CA VAL A 940 19.62 27.19 2.01
C VAL A 940 18.95 25.84 1.71
N GLU A 941 17.66 25.85 1.36
CA GLU A 941 16.84 24.66 1.07
C GLU A 941 17.36 23.83 -0.11
N ASN A 942 18.04 24.46 -1.07
CA ASN A 942 18.67 23.78 -2.20
C ASN A 942 19.94 22.97 -1.83
N ARG A 943 20.35 22.99 -0.55
CA ARG A 943 21.51 22.27 -0.02
C ARG A 943 21.19 21.39 1.20
N LEU A 944 19.91 21.30 1.61
CA LEU A 944 19.44 20.39 2.64
C LEU A 944 18.51 19.34 2.02
N PHE A 945 18.94 18.08 2.03
CA PHE A 945 18.24 16.97 1.40
C PHE A 945 17.74 16.00 2.47
N ILE A 946 16.45 15.69 2.45
CA ILE A 946 15.85 14.69 3.33
C ILE A 946 15.47 13.49 2.45
N VAL A 947 16.19 12.39 2.63
CA VAL A 947 16.13 11.19 1.78
C VAL A 947 14.97 10.29 2.22
N PRO A 948 14.19 9.69 1.30
CA PRO A 948 13.16 8.72 1.66
C PRO A 948 13.74 7.51 2.42
N PRO A 949 12.93 6.75 3.20
CA PRO A 949 13.43 5.66 4.03
C PRO A 949 14.15 4.55 3.25
N LEU A 950 15.48 4.54 3.32
CA LEU A 950 16.33 3.48 2.80
C LEU A 950 16.51 2.33 3.81
N GLY A 951 16.52 1.09 3.33
CA GLY A 951 16.78 -0.11 4.14
C GLY A 951 18.24 -0.31 4.56
N ARG A 952 19.19 0.36 3.89
CA ARG A 952 20.61 0.45 4.27
C ARG A 952 21.07 1.91 4.16
N ILE A 953 22.19 2.25 4.79
CA ILE A 953 22.75 3.62 4.80
C ILE A 953 24.15 3.73 4.21
N ASP A 954 24.76 2.62 3.78
CA ASP A 954 26.11 2.53 3.25
C ASP A 954 26.34 3.48 2.06
N ALA A 955 25.37 3.59 1.15
CA ALA A 955 25.45 4.51 0.04
C ALA A 955 25.50 6.00 0.45
N LEU A 956 24.85 6.38 1.55
CA LEU A 956 24.87 7.76 2.07
C LEU A 956 26.15 8.05 2.86
N LEU A 957 26.67 7.07 3.60
CA LEU A 957 27.93 7.20 4.33
C LEU A 957 29.12 7.27 3.36
N ALA A 958 29.14 6.45 2.30
CA ALA A 958 30.25 6.38 1.35
C ALA A 958 30.51 7.67 0.56
N ILE A 959 29.47 8.48 0.33
CA ILE A 959 29.58 9.78 -0.36
C ILE A 959 29.92 10.94 0.59
N ALA A 960 29.81 10.76 1.91
CA ALA A 960 29.93 11.85 2.88
C ALA A 960 31.38 12.14 3.34
N ASP A 961 31.62 13.40 3.73
CA ASP A 961 32.85 13.84 4.40
C ASP A 961 32.76 13.72 5.93
N ILE A 962 31.60 14.06 6.50
CA ILE A 962 31.43 14.31 7.94
C ILE A 962 30.07 13.78 8.41
N GLN A 963 30.08 12.97 9.47
CA GLN A 963 28.88 12.57 10.21
C GLN A 963 28.47 13.69 11.20
N LEU A 964 27.20 14.08 11.17
CA LEU A 964 26.59 14.96 12.17
C LEU A 964 25.80 14.13 13.18
N ASP A 965 26.27 14.09 14.43
CA ASP A 965 25.62 13.38 15.54
C ASP A 965 24.57 14.27 16.24
N THR A 966 23.56 13.64 16.83
CA THR A 966 22.40 14.33 17.43
C THR A 966 22.58 14.61 18.93
N TYR A 967 21.84 15.58 19.46
CA TYR A 967 21.88 15.99 20.87
C TYR A 967 20.47 16.46 21.30
N PRO A 968 20.01 16.19 22.54
CA PRO A 968 20.72 15.55 23.67
C PRO A 968 20.71 14.02 23.64
N TYR A 969 20.15 13.38 22.60
CA TYR A 969 20.21 11.93 22.40
C TYR A 969 21.08 11.60 21.19
N GLY A 970 22.30 11.13 21.44
CA GLY A 970 23.29 10.77 20.43
C GLY A 970 22.92 9.56 19.59
N GLY A 971 23.61 9.39 18.48
CA GLY A 971 23.63 8.17 17.68
C GLY A 971 24.29 7.01 18.43
N TRP A 972 23.92 5.79 18.03
CA TRP A 972 24.60 4.57 18.44
C TRP A 972 25.02 3.82 17.19
N THR A 973 24.15 2.94 16.67
CA THR A 973 24.41 2.13 15.46
C THR A 973 24.85 2.97 14.28
N THR A 974 24.13 4.07 13.98
CA THR A 974 24.42 4.95 12.83
C THR A 974 25.74 5.71 12.94
N SER A 975 26.16 6.04 14.16
CA SER A 975 27.46 6.69 14.41
C SER A 975 28.59 5.67 14.35
N LEU A 976 28.36 4.45 14.85
CA LEU A 976 29.27 3.32 14.73
C LEU A 976 29.43 2.88 13.26
N GLU A 977 28.36 2.89 12.47
CA GLU A 977 28.33 2.65 11.03
C GLU A 977 29.17 3.71 10.27
N ALA A 978 29.01 4.99 10.59
CA ALA A 978 29.81 6.07 10.03
C ALA A 978 31.31 5.94 10.39
N LEU A 979 31.62 5.61 11.66
CA LEU A 979 32.99 5.35 12.11
C LEU A 979 33.58 4.08 11.46
N TYR A 980 32.78 3.04 11.20
CA TYR A 980 33.25 1.84 10.48
C TYR A 980 33.67 2.16 9.03
N MET A 981 33.01 3.14 8.40
CA MET A 981 33.38 3.71 7.11
C MET A 981 34.49 4.78 7.19
N GLY A 982 34.95 5.12 8.40
CA GLY A 982 36.06 6.06 8.63
C GLY A 982 35.68 7.55 8.60
N LEU A 983 34.40 7.90 8.69
CA LEU A 983 33.96 9.30 8.65
C LEU A 983 34.35 10.05 9.94
N PRO A 984 35.03 11.20 9.86
CA PRO A 984 35.05 12.20 10.92
C PRO A 984 33.62 12.54 11.38
N MET A 985 33.44 12.79 12.68
CA MET A 985 32.12 13.04 13.29
C MET A 985 32.14 14.32 14.12
N VAL A 986 31.06 15.11 14.05
CA VAL A 986 30.77 16.20 14.97
C VAL A 986 29.70 15.74 15.96
N THR A 987 29.97 15.89 17.25
CA THR A 987 29.12 15.43 18.36
C THR A 987 29.17 16.43 19.50
N GLN A 988 28.10 16.51 20.29
CA GLN A 988 28.04 17.36 21.48
C GLN A 988 27.96 16.48 22.72
N GLU A 989 28.81 16.75 23.70
CA GLU A 989 28.86 16.01 24.97
C GLU A 989 27.96 16.67 26.02
N GLY A 990 27.19 15.88 26.76
CA GLY A 990 26.32 16.35 27.85
C GLY A 990 26.45 15.60 29.17
N ASP A 991 25.42 15.77 29.99
CA ASP A 991 25.26 15.31 31.38
C ASP A 991 24.72 13.87 31.52
N MET A 992 24.08 13.33 30.48
CA MET A 992 23.44 12.01 30.47
C MET A 992 24.22 11.02 29.61
N ALA A 993 24.24 9.73 29.97
CA ALA A 993 24.87 8.66 29.18
C ALA A 993 24.59 8.75 27.66
N ARG A 994 23.31 8.89 27.29
CA ARG A 994 22.82 9.05 25.91
C ARG A 994 23.28 10.33 25.18
N SER A 995 23.76 11.33 25.90
CA SER A 995 24.36 12.56 25.37
C SER A 995 25.89 12.49 25.28
N ARG A 996 26.49 11.34 25.58
CA ARG A 996 27.95 11.17 25.71
C ARG A 996 28.54 10.15 24.73
N TRP A 997 27.71 9.25 24.19
CA TRP A 997 28.12 8.15 23.30
C TRP A 997 29.03 8.59 22.15
N GLY A 998 28.64 9.56 21.32
CA GLY A 998 29.46 10.01 20.19
C GLY A 998 30.83 10.57 20.64
N SER A 999 30.84 11.41 21.68
CA SER A 999 32.09 11.94 22.26
C SER A 999 33.00 10.83 22.78
N HIS A 1000 32.42 9.79 23.37
CA HIS A 1000 33.17 8.67 23.91
C HIS A 1000 33.74 7.76 22.81
N MET A 1001 32.97 7.49 21.75
CA MET A 1001 33.45 6.74 20.58
C MET A 1001 34.68 7.40 19.94
N LEU A 1002 34.70 8.73 19.85
CA LEU A 1002 35.87 9.47 19.38
C LEU A 1002 37.06 9.34 20.35
N ARG A 1003 36.85 9.50 21.66
CA ARG A 1003 37.93 9.38 22.65
C ARG A 1003 38.53 7.98 22.74
N ALA A 1004 37.71 6.94 22.61
CA ALA A 1004 38.16 5.55 22.53
C ALA A 1004 39.12 5.31 21.34
N LEU A 1005 38.97 6.08 20.25
CA LEU A 1005 39.81 6.05 19.05
C LEU A 1005 40.96 7.08 19.07
N GLY A 1006 41.23 7.73 20.21
CA GLY A 1006 42.29 8.73 20.33
C GLY A 1006 41.99 10.06 19.62
N ILE A 1007 40.71 10.41 19.50
CA ILE A 1007 40.21 11.63 18.84
C ILE A 1007 39.53 12.52 19.88
N GLN A 1008 39.88 13.80 19.89
CA GLN A 1008 39.17 14.87 20.61
C GLN A 1008 38.53 15.87 19.64
N GLU A 1009 38.98 15.84 18.39
CA GLU A 1009 38.55 16.71 17.30
C GLU A 1009 37.13 16.36 16.86
N GLY A 1010 36.23 17.36 16.85
CA GLY A 1010 34.80 17.15 16.58
C GLY A 1010 33.91 17.02 17.83
N ILE A 1011 34.49 17.00 19.04
CA ILE A 1011 33.72 17.00 20.30
C ILE A 1011 33.45 18.44 20.74
N ALA A 1012 32.18 18.82 20.75
CA ALA A 1012 31.68 20.11 21.26
C ALA A 1012 31.13 19.99 22.68
N THR A 1013 31.27 21.04 23.49
CA THR A 1013 30.62 21.19 24.80
C THR A 1013 29.28 21.93 24.72
N ASN A 1014 29.04 22.66 23.63
CA ASN A 1014 27.89 23.54 23.42
C ASN A 1014 27.54 23.64 21.92
N GLU A 1015 26.46 24.36 21.59
CA GLU A 1015 25.93 24.44 20.23
C GLU A 1015 26.77 25.32 19.28
N GLU A 1016 27.46 26.34 19.81
CA GLU A 1016 28.38 27.18 19.03
C GLU A 1016 29.63 26.39 18.63
N GLU A 1017 30.24 25.67 19.57
CA GLU A 1017 31.35 24.74 19.30
C GLU A 1017 30.98 23.62 18.32
N TYR A 1018 29.71 23.17 18.31
CA TYR A 1018 29.24 22.18 17.34
C TYR A 1018 29.27 22.74 15.91
N VAL A 1019 28.83 24.00 15.72
CA VAL A 1019 28.92 24.69 14.42
C VAL A 1019 30.39 24.97 14.05
N GLU A 1020 31.22 25.43 14.99
CA GLU A 1020 32.66 25.64 14.75
C GLU A 1020 33.39 24.36 14.36
N TRP A 1021 33.08 23.21 14.98
CA TRP A 1021 33.67 21.93 14.58
C TRP A 1021 33.23 21.49 13.19
N ALA A 1022 31.96 21.65 12.83
CA ALA A 1022 31.47 21.38 11.48
C ALA A 1022 32.18 22.25 10.43
N VAL A 1023 32.29 23.56 10.69
CA VAL A 1023 33.01 24.53 9.84
C VAL A 1023 34.50 24.18 9.73
N ARG A 1024 35.16 23.89 10.84
CA ARG A 1024 36.60 23.55 10.89
C ARG A 1024 36.90 22.25 10.15
N LEU A 1025 36.08 21.20 10.31
CA LEU A 1025 36.23 19.95 9.57
C LEU A 1025 35.92 20.13 8.09
N ALA A 1026 34.97 20.98 7.70
CA ALA A 1026 34.65 21.25 6.30
C ALA A 1026 35.80 21.91 5.54
N PHE A 1027 36.39 22.97 6.11
CA PHE A 1027 37.48 23.70 5.45
C PHE A 1027 38.84 23.00 5.57
N ASN A 1028 39.08 22.18 6.60
CA ASN A 1028 40.37 21.49 6.78
C ASN A 1028 40.32 20.02 6.32
N LYS A 1029 40.58 19.79 5.01
CA LYS A 1029 40.67 18.45 4.42
C LYS A 1029 41.79 17.59 5.02
N GLU A 1030 42.94 18.20 5.38
CA GLU A 1030 44.05 17.44 5.99
C GLU A 1030 43.63 16.87 7.35
N LEU A 1031 42.95 17.66 8.18
CA LEU A 1031 42.40 17.21 9.46
C LEU A 1031 41.37 16.09 9.28
N ARG A 1032 40.51 16.13 8.23
CA ARG A 1032 39.61 15.02 7.90
C ARG A 1032 40.37 13.73 7.61
N GLU A 1033 41.42 13.77 6.80
CA GLU A 1033 42.24 12.59 6.47
C GLU A 1033 43.07 12.09 7.68
N GLN A 1034 43.58 12.99 8.53
CA GLN A 1034 44.25 12.61 9.79
C GLN A 1034 43.28 11.88 10.74
N ILE A 1035 42.06 12.40 10.91
CA ILE A 1035 41.01 11.76 11.73
C ILE A 1035 40.58 10.43 11.12
N LYS A 1036 40.27 10.40 9.82
CA LYS A 1036 39.91 9.18 9.08
C LYS A 1036 40.96 8.07 9.24
N LYS A 1037 42.25 8.42 9.17
CA LYS A 1037 43.37 7.49 9.40
C LYS A 1037 43.42 6.97 10.84
N LYS A 1038 43.16 7.80 11.87
CA LYS A 1038 43.00 7.32 13.27
C LYS A 1038 41.85 6.32 13.36
N ILE A 1039 40.68 6.67 12.83
CA ILE A 1039 39.46 5.84 12.88
C ILE A 1039 39.72 4.49 12.18
N THR A 1040 40.06 4.49 10.88
CA THR A 1040 40.22 3.25 10.11
C THR A 1040 41.32 2.33 10.65
N GLY A 1041 42.34 2.89 11.30
CA GLY A 1041 43.43 2.12 11.91
C GLY A 1041 43.09 1.44 13.23
N GLN A 1042 41.96 1.76 13.87
CA GLN A 1042 41.62 1.26 15.22
C GLN A 1042 40.16 0.81 15.39
N VAL A 1043 39.21 1.31 14.59
CA VAL A 1043 37.76 1.13 14.82
C VAL A 1043 37.33 -0.33 14.95
N ARG A 1044 37.87 -1.21 14.11
CA ARG A 1044 37.54 -2.65 14.12
C ARG A 1044 37.93 -3.32 15.44
N GLU A 1045 39.11 -2.99 15.99
CA GLU A 1045 39.59 -3.56 17.24
C GLU A 1045 38.95 -2.90 18.48
N VAL A 1046 38.79 -1.57 18.45
CA VAL A 1046 38.33 -0.81 19.62
C VAL A 1046 36.82 -0.89 19.82
N LEU A 1047 36.02 -0.82 18.73
CA LEU A 1047 34.55 -0.70 18.83
C LEU A 1047 33.79 -1.95 18.33
N PHE A 1048 34.44 -2.86 17.59
CA PHE A 1048 33.78 -4.02 16.96
C PHE A 1048 34.36 -5.41 17.33
N ASN A 1049 35.48 -5.49 18.06
CA ASN A 1049 36.04 -6.77 18.48
C ASN A 1049 35.29 -7.37 19.70
N GLY A 1050 34.25 -8.15 19.41
CA GLY A 1050 33.46 -8.88 20.41
C GLY A 1050 34.29 -9.80 21.32
N SER A 1051 35.37 -10.40 20.79
CA SER A 1051 36.22 -11.31 21.57
C SER A 1051 37.08 -10.58 22.62
N ALA A 1052 37.46 -9.33 22.37
CA ALA A 1052 38.20 -8.50 23.32
C ALA A 1052 37.29 -7.90 24.41
N ALA A 1053 36.04 -7.54 24.08
CA ALA A 1053 35.08 -7.00 25.04
C ALA A 1053 34.52 -8.06 26.01
N GLN A 1054 34.37 -9.32 25.55
CA GLN A 1054 33.66 -10.37 26.27
C GLN A 1054 34.23 -10.70 27.68
N PRO A 1055 35.55 -10.83 27.92
CA PRO A 1055 36.07 -11.21 29.24
C PRO A 1055 35.73 -10.21 30.35
N HIS A 1056 35.66 -8.91 30.03
CA HIS A 1056 35.25 -7.88 30.99
C HIS A 1056 33.78 -8.02 31.39
N TYR A 1057 32.92 -8.33 30.42
CA TYR A 1057 31.50 -8.60 30.66
C TYR A 1057 31.29 -9.87 31.49
N GLU A 1058 31.97 -10.96 31.15
CA GLU A 1058 31.87 -12.22 31.91
C GLU A 1058 32.38 -12.09 33.34
N SER A 1059 33.47 -11.35 33.55
CA SER A 1059 33.98 -11.03 34.89
C SER A 1059 32.94 -10.23 35.71
N ALA A 1060 32.24 -9.29 35.09
CA ALA A 1060 31.15 -8.56 35.75
C ALA A 1060 29.95 -9.46 36.08
N LEU A 1061 29.53 -10.36 35.18
CA LEU A 1061 28.43 -11.31 35.46
C LEU A 1061 28.77 -12.27 36.60
N LEU A 1062 30.02 -12.76 36.66
CA LEU A 1062 30.50 -13.60 37.76
C LEU A 1062 30.51 -12.83 39.08
N LYS A 1063 31.05 -11.61 39.11
CA LYS A 1063 31.05 -10.74 40.29
C LYS A 1063 29.62 -10.42 40.78
N ILE A 1064 28.70 -10.11 39.86
CA ILE A 1064 27.27 -9.90 40.15
C ILE A 1064 26.64 -11.13 40.82
N PHE A 1065 27.05 -12.33 40.42
CA PHE A 1065 26.59 -13.59 41.03
C PHE A 1065 27.23 -13.88 42.40
N GLU A 1066 28.51 -13.54 42.59
CA GLU A 1066 29.24 -13.75 43.85
C GLU A 1066 28.83 -12.78 44.97
N GLU A 1067 28.32 -11.58 44.64
CA GLU A 1067 27.87 -10.57 45.60
C GLU A 1067 26.48 -10.85 46.25
N ARG A 1068 25.91 -12.08 46.14
CA ARG A 1068 24.48 -12.33 46.43
C ARG A 1068 24.13 -13.62 47.19
#